data_AF-A0A4R5AX22-F1
#
_entry.id   AF-A0A4R5AX22-F1
#
_cell.length_a   1.000
_cell.length_b   1.000
_cell.length_c   1.000
_cell.angle_alpha   90.00
_cell.angle_beta   90.00
_cell.angle_gamma   90.00
#
_symmetry.space_group_name_H-M   'P 1'
#
loop_
_entity.id
_entity.type
_entity.pdbx_description
1 polymer ?
#
loop_
_entity_poly.entity_id
_entity_poly.type
_entity_poly.pdbx_seq_one_letter_code
_entity_poly.pdbx_strand_id
1 'polypeptide(L)'
;MQPTSRRLLSVATTVVVSAGICLQAGIPPAAADMGAVLRYVCTTSAGTQEVGVRIAAATPPAAMVGMPVQLGTTEVAVDLPSGMLDDVFGVASAETPAGEVPSPGLGVEPFGVARLDVRIEQGERSWRAGWPDFALAAGAQRDGALQMMGHGVTPPVTPRDKGALRWMAGNLTLSLTTPGSERTSVPCSPKKAGELGRVEVQETRSTARGGTPGNTGGPQAAAEAQPDEPCPVIPPPGVDPRYAINDKDQQLAEILTSPPIPKGLVRNPESGYLDGLPYCITATGFANVKKLGTAVPISVETQLRRGVYVYRPSNGVMGTNRVEQFGYIQSSARPLEANVLAFGFMPTRASSEAIQVPPPAAEDGKPVTGNLRISALFNENLPPNDRDDSELFARSYIQLKAGDVSVNGVPLDVGDQCHSKTTLLDAYSYMGNQNMGYLIPSDGQTLQVRELTVPSFSGCGVDEDLSPLLTASISGGANYGLLDAGRWCSPTSGQNCDENGHGFNPETWTISPGGDVTATAHGLSLASGGSSVTCDLVTSKFHLDAQHWRARFALAKTDFSFSGCRLSIVNGTTIPVDLSQDGDSWLRGIQMASDDVVQLRFEGITLDASVKLSEDDDECRLRFGYASFFPPPTKELPTSINGNYNIRTGEIEASVSRAYVSPKTTCSIPGFRPTGLVTTSPLVFKVDPIQRITQP
;
A
#
# COMPACT_ATOMS: atom_id res chain seq x y z
N MET A 1 5.72 -44.64 -58.98
CA MET A 1 5.75 -45.28 -57.65
C MET A 1 5.30 -44.25 -56.63
N GLN A 2 4.09 -44.41 -56.10
CA GLN A 2 3.63 -43.82 -54.84
C GLN A 2 4.04 -44.80 -53.72
N PRO A 3 4.20 -44.37 -52.45
CA PRO A 3 3.03 -44.02 -51.64
C PRO A 3 3.15 -42.74 -50.78
N THR A 4 1.95 -42.20 -50.56
CA THR A 4 1.45 -41.34 -49.49
C THR A 4 2.12 -41.43 -48.12
N SER A 5 2.30 -40.29 -47.44
CA SER A 5 1.88 -40.16 -46.03
C SER A 5 1.53 -38.71 -45.66
N ARG A 6 0.36 -38.55 -45.02
CA ARG A 6 -0.10 -37.37 -44.29
C ARG A 6 0.64 -37.29 -42.94
N ARG A 7 1.01 -36.09 -42.49
CA ARG A 7 1.11 -35.69 -41.06
C ARG A 7 0.80 -34.18 -41.01
N LEU A 8 -0.39 -33.74 -40.58
CA LEU A 8 -0.90 -33.55 -39.20
C LEU A 8 -0.02 -32.64 -38.32
N LEU A 9 -0.70 -31.63 -37.78
CA LEU A 9 -0.29 -30.56 -36.85
C LEU A 9 0.61 -31.02 -35.71
N SER A 10 1.48 -30.12 -35.25
CA SER A 10 1.72 -29.93 -33.80
C SER A 10 2.23 -28.50 -33.55
N VAL A 11 1.38 -27.67 -32.96
CA VAL A 11 1.77 -26.44 -32.24
C VAL A 11 2.46 -26.91 -30.97
N ALA A 12 3.74 -26.57 -30.80
CA ALA A 12 4.49 -26.88 -29.59
C ALA A 12 4.32 -25.73 -28.59
N THR A 13 3.24 -25.82 -27.82
CA THR A 13 3.06 -25.07 -26.57
C THR A 13 4.09 -25.59 -25.57
N THR A 14 5.03 -24.75 -25.16
CA THR A 14 6.03 -25.13 -24.14
C THR A 14 5.63 -24.46 -22.83
N VAL A 15 4.91 -25.19 -21.99
CA VAL A 15 4.65 -24.84 -20.59
C VAL A 15 5.83 -25.37 -19.78
N VAL A 16 6.53 -24.48 -19.09
CA VAL A 16 7.54 -24.85 -18.09
C VAL A 16 7.01 -24.37 -16.75
N VAL A 17 6.49 -25.30 -15.95
CA VAL A 17 6.16 -25.10 -14.54
C VAL A 17 6.77 -26.27 -13.80
N SER A 18 7.74 -25.99 -12.93
CA SER A 18 8.17 -26.96 -11.93
C SER A 18 8.82 -26.27 -10.74
N ALA A 19 8.26 -26.56 -9.56
CA ALA A 19 8.86 -26.74 -8.23
C ALA A 19 7.71 -26.46 -7.23
N GLY A 20 7.29 -27.32 -6.31
CA GLY A 20 7.94 -28.47 -5.69
C GLY A 20 7.90 -28.27 -4.17
N ILE A 21 7.09 -29.05 -3.45
CA ILE A 21 7.44 -29.77 -2.20
C ILE A 21 6.27 -30.70 -1.81
N CYS A 22 6.66 -31.90 -1.38
CA CYS A 22 5.84 -33.04 -1.00
C CYS A 22 5.01 -32.85 0.28
N LEU A 23 3.81 -33.44 0.23
CA LEU A 23 3.08 -34.25 1.22
C LEU A 23 3.57 -34.27 2.69
N GLN A 24 2.62 -34.07 3.61
CA GLN A 24 2.19 -35.17 4.49
C GLN A 24 0.66 -35.18 4.62
N ALA A 25 0.06 -36.33 4.30
CA ALA A 25 -1.34 -36.66 4.57
C ALA A 25 -1.51 -37.16 6.01
N GLY A 26 -2.61 -36.74 6.66
CA GLY A 26 -3.31 -37.47 7.71
C GLY A 26 -2.57 -37.78 9.01
N ILE A 27 -2.36 -36.77 9.87
CA ILE A 27 -2.05 -36.93 11.31
C ILE A 27 -2.93 -35.92 12.07
N PRO A 28 -3.49 -36.26 13.27
CA PRO A 28 -4.29 -35.36 14.14
C PRO A 28 -3.67 -33.95 14.27
N PRO A 29 -4.46 -32.89 14.59
CA PRO A 29 -4.13 -31.49 14.32
C PRO A 29 -2.64 -31.25 14.51
N ALA A 30 -1.94 -30.99 13.40
CA ALA A 30 -0.51 -30.74 13.42
C ALA A 30 -0.28 -29.65 14.47
N ALA A 31 0.46 -30.03 15.52
CA ALA A 31 0.89 -29.13 16.55
C ALA A 31 1.53 -27.92 15.86
N ALA A 32 1.15 -26.72 16.29
CA ALA A 32 1.90 -25.54 15.90
C ALA A 32 3.36 -25.77 16.32
N ASP A 33 4.30 -25.74 15.38
CA ASP A 33 5.73 -25.93 15.68
C ASP A 33 6.26 -24.79 16.59
N MET A 34 5.56 -23.65 16.60
CA MET A 34 5.52 -22.71 17.72
C MET A 34 4.09 -22.55 18.23
N GLY A 35 3.85 -22.99 19.47
CA GLY A 35 2.53 -22.98 20.09
C GLY A 35 2.63 -22.91 21.59
N ALA A 36 2.14 -21.82 22.20
CA ALA A 36 2.11 -21.68 23.65
C ALA A 36 0.74 -21.22 24.13
N VAL A 37 0.23 -21.91 25.14
CA VAL A 37 -0.90 -21.42 25.95
C VAL A 37 -0.31 -20.81 27.21
N LEU A 38 -0.39 -19.49 27.28
CA LEU A 38 0.15 -18.67 28.35
C LEU A 38 -0.99 -18.16 29.22
N ARG A 39 -0.67 -17.94 30.50
CA ARG A 39 -1.58 -17.32 31.46
C ARG A 39 -1.00 -15.98 31.86
N TYR A 40 -1.76 -14.93 31.60
CA TYR A 40 -1.43 -13.56 31.97
C TYR A 40 -2.27 -13.13 33.17
N VAL A 41 -1.69 -12.26 34.00
CA VAL A 41 -2.41 -11.51 35.01
C VAL A 41 -2.54 -10.09 34.49
N CYS A 42 -3.77 -9.71 34.16
CA CYS A 42 -4.12 -8.40 33.64
C CYS A 42 -4.69 -7.54 34.77
N THR A 43 -4.30 -6.27 34.84
CA THR A 43 -4.78 -5.34 35.87
C THR A 43 -5.85 -4.44 35.28
N THR A 44 -7.05 -4.53 35.82
CA THR A 44 -8.22 -3.73 35.44
C THR A 44 -8.65 -2.83 36.62
N SER A 45 -9.67 -1.99 36.46
CA SER A 45 -10.19 -1.13 37.53
C SER A 45 -10.79 -1.91 38.70
N ALA A 46 -11.39 -3.07 38.42
CA ALA A 46 -11.97 -3.97 39.42
C ALA A 46 -10.95 -4.88 40.12
N GLY A 47 -9.71 -4.94 39.62
CA GLY A 47 -8.63 -5.75 40.20
C GLY A 47 -7.85 -6.55 39.17
N THR A 48 -7.20 -7.63 39.60
CA THR A 48 -6.41 -8.48 38.72
C THR A 48 -7.22 -9.66 38.18
N GLN A 49 -7.22 -9.85 36.87
CA GLN A 49 -7.91 -10.94 36.18
C GLN A 49 -6.91 -11.86 35.46
N GLU A 50 -7.19 -13.16 35.43
CA GLU A 50 -6.38 -14.12 34.67
C GLU A 50 -6.90 -14.24 33.24
N VAL A 51 -6.03 -14.02 32.26
CA VAL A 51 -6.34 -14.07 30.84
C VAL A 51 -5.54 -15.18 30.18
N GLY A 52 -6.24 -16.07 29.46
CA GLY A 52 -5.62 -17.11 28.64
C GLY A 52 -5.17 -16.52 27.32
N VAL A 53 -3.94 -16.81 26.89
CA VAL A 53 -3.40 -16.35 25.61
C VAL A 53 -2.77 -17.52 24.89
N ARG A 54 -3.34 -17.88 23.74
CA ARG A 54 -2.83 -18.92 22.86
C ARG A 54 -2.16 -18.25 21.67
N ILE A 55 -0.88 -18.52 21.49
CA ILE A 55 -0.10 -18.08 20.33
C ILE A 55 0.21 -19.31 19.51
N ALA A 56 0.01 -19.22 18.19
CA ALA A 56 0.34 -20.29 17.26
C ALA A 56 1.00 -19.70 16.01
N ALA A 57 2.12 -20.25 15.59
CA ALA A 57 2.81 -19.90 14.36
C ALA A 57 3.53 -21.12 13.78
N ALA A 58 3.65 -21.17 12.45
CA ALA A 58 4.49 -22.16 11.79
C ALA A 58 5.96 -21.70 11.82
N THR A 59 6.89 -22.60 12.12
CA THR A 59 8.34 -22.35 11.99
C THR A 59 8.94 -23.09 10.82
N PRO A 60 10.00 -22.55 10.21
CA PRO A 60 10.81 -23.35 9.29
C PRO A 60 11.49 -24.50 10.06
N PRO A 61 11.60 -25.70 9.46
CA PRO A 61 12.13 -26.89 10.13
C PRO A 61 13.64 -26.80 10.44
N ALA A 62 14.36 -25.91 9.74
CA ALA A 62 15.76 -25.61 10.00
C ALA A 62 16.07 -24.17 9.58
N ALA A 63 17.04 -23.57 10.26
CA ALA A 63 17.60 -22.27 9.93
C ALA A 63 19.09 -22.37 9.63
N MET A 64 19.63 -21.43 8.86
CA MET A 64 21.07 -21.32 8.60
C MET A 64 21.60 -19.98 9.09
N VAL A 65 22.84 -19.97 9.56
CA VAL A 65 23.53 -18.72 9.94
C VAL A 65 23.53 -17.75 8.74
N GLY A 66 23.12 -16.51 9.00
CA GLY A 66 23.05 -15.45 7.99
C GLY A 66 21.80 -15.46 7.11
N MET A 67 20.92 -16.47 7.23
CA MET A 67 19.68 -16.55 6.47
C MET A 67 18.48 -16.11 7.33
N PRO A 68 17.57 -15.25 6.83
CA PRO A 68 16.40 -14.82 7.59
C PRO A 68 15.48 -16.00 7.94
N VAL A 69 15.11 -16.10 9.22
CA VAL A 69 14.13 -17.06 9.74
C VAL A 69 12.80 -16.36 9.87
N GLN A 70 11.89 -16.66 8.95
CA GLN A 70 10.54 -16.08 8.89
C GLN A 70 9.54 -17.06 9.50
N LEU A 71 8.80 -16.63 10.54
CA LEU A 71 7.64 -17.39 11.01
C LEU A 71 6.49 -17.25 10.02
N GLY A 72 5.65 -18.27 9.92
CA GLY A 72 4.37 -18.16 9.21
C GLY A 72 3.43 -17.16 9.88
N THR A 73 2.22 -17.01 9.32
CA THR A 73 1.17 -16.20 9.95
C THR A 73 0.97 -16.62 11.40
N THR A 74 1.16 -15.67 12.31
CA THR A 74 1.01 -15.86 13.74
C THR A 74 -0.41 -15.55 14.14
N GLU A 75 -1.09 -16.53 14.74
CA GLU A 75 -2.38 -16.40 15.39
C GLU A 75 -2.18 -16.06 16.86
N VAL A 76 -2.94 -15.07 17.34
CA VAL A 76 -3.05 -14.72 18.75
C VAL A 76 -4.53 -14.83 19.15
N ALA A 77 -4.84 -15.79 20.00
CA ALA A 77 -6.16 -15.95 20.60
C ALA A 77 -6.09 -15.59 22.09
N VAL A 78 -7.02 -14.75 22.54
CA VAL A 78 -7.10 -14.23 23.91
C VAL A 78 -8.46 -14.59 24.49
N ASP A 79 -8.46 -15.31 25.60
CA ASP A 79 -9.68 -15.71 26.32
C ASP A 79 -9.92 -14.73 27.47
N LEU A 80 -10.90 -13.83 27.30
CA LEU A 80 -11.27 -12.81 28.28
C LEU A 80 -12.30 -13.36 29.27
N PRO A 81 -12.02 -13.40 30.60
CA PRO A 81 -12.99 -13.88 31.58
C PRO A 81 -14.15 -12.89 31.75
N SER A 82 -15.33 -13.39 32.13
CA SER A 82 -16.54 -12.57 32.36
C SER A 82 -16.28 -11.37 33.28
N GLY A 83 -15.55 -11.55 34.40
CA GLY A 83 -15.23 -10.46 35.31
C GLY A 83 -14.39 -9.33 34.69
N MET A 84 -13.65 -9.60 33.60
CA MET A 84 -12.98 -8.56 32.82
C MET A 84 -13.93 -7.89 31.83
N LEU A 85 -14.86 -8.65 31.24
CA LEU A 85 -15.88 -8.08 30.35
C LEU A 85 -16.80 -7.12 31.10
N ASP A 86 -17.20 -7.48 32.32
CA ASP A 86 -18.04 -6.66 33.19
C ASP A 86 -17.35 -5.32 33.53
N ASP A 87 -16.05 -5.36 33.83
CA ASP A 87 -15.27 -4.18 34.23
C ASP A 87 -14.86 -3.29 33.03
N VAL A 88 -14.45 -3.90 31.92
CA VAL A 88 -13.96 -3.16 30.73
C VAL A 88 -15.11 -2.62 29.89
N PHE A 89 -16.22 -3.37 29.79
CA PHE A 89 -17.34 -3.03 28.90
C PHE A 89 -18.63 -2.65 29.64
N GLY A 90 -18.68 -2.75 30.98
CA GLY A 90 -19.87 -2.41 31.77
C GLY A 90 -21.05 -3.37 31.55
N VAL A 91 -20.80 -4.58 31.04
CA VAL A 91 -21.84 -5.57 30.76
C VAL A 91 -22.17 -6.29 32.06
N ALA A 92 -23.29 -5.96 32.70
CA ALA A 92 -23.73 -6.72 33.87
C ALA A 92 -24.16 -8.14 33.42
N SER A 93 -23.49 -9.18 33.92
CA SER A 93 -23.95 -10.57 33.82
C SER A 93 -25.30 -10.69 34.52
N ALA A 94 -26.40 -10.59 33.78
CA ALA A 94 -27.74 -10.81 34.33
C ALA A 94 -27.87 -12.28 34.74
N GLU A 95 -27.95 -12.55 36.04
CA GLU A 95 -28.30 -13.87 36.58
C GLU A 95 -29.64 -14.30 35.98
N THR A 96 -29.59 -15.19 34.99
CA THR A 96 -30.78 -15.74 34.36
C THR A 96 -31.18 -17.01 35.13
N PRO A 97 -32.45 -17.17 35.54
CA PRO A 97 -32.92 -18.40 36.15
C PRO A 97 -32.66 -19.60 35.23
N ALA A 98 -32.19 -20.70 35.81
CA ALA A 98 -31.89 -21.93 35.10
C ALA A 98 -33.09 -22.42 34.26
N GLY A 99 -32.97 -22.36 32.92
CA GLY A 99 -33.96 -22.95 32.02
C GLY A 99 -34.05 -22.33 30.62
N GLU A 100 -33.57 -21.11 30.43
CA GLU A 100 -33.44 -20.50 29.10
C GLU A 100 -31.96 -20.25 28.79
N VAL A 101 -31.57 -20.49 27.53
CA VAL A 101 -30.26 -20.06 27.00
C VAL A 101 -30.48 -18.65 26.47
N PRO A 102 -30.18 -17.57 27.22
CA PRO A 102 -30.09 -16.27 26.59
C PRO A 102 -28.78 -16.25 25.81
N SER A 103 -28.85 -16.01 24.50
CA SER A 103 -27.71 -15.41 23.81
C SER A 103 -27.50 -14.04 24.46
N PRO A 104 -26.37 -13.75 25.12
CA PRO A 104 -26.07 -12.38 25.50
C PRO A 104 -25.83 -11.62 24.21
N GLY A 105 -26.88 -10.99 23.71
CA GLY A 105 -26.81 -10.05 22.61
C GLY A 105 -26.05 -8.82 23.07
N LEU A 106 -24.72 -8.90 23.08
CA LEU A 106 -23.93 -7.74 22.71
C LEU A 106 -24.46 -7.35 21.33
N GLY A 107 -25.33 -6.34 21.27
CA GLY A 107 -25.82 -5.82 19.99
C GLY A 107 -24.70 -5.32 19.09
N VAL A 108 -23.46 -5.29 19.60
CA VAL A 108 -22.24 -4.94 18.91
C VAL A 108 -21.06 -5.76 19.43
N GLU A 109 -20.34 -6.44 18.54
CA GLU A 109 -19.18 -7.28 18.88
C GLU A 109 -17.98 -6.41 19.30
N PRO A 110 -17.33 -6.70 20.45
CA PRO A 110 -16.13 -5.98 20.87
C PRO A 110 -14.95 -6.32 19.95
N PHE A 111 -14.07 -5.35 19.76
CA PHE A 111 -12.81 -5.52 19.02
C PHE A 111 -11.67 -4.92 19.84
N GLY A 112 -10.44 -5.25 19.47
CA GLY A 112 -9.30 -4.78 20.23
C GLY A 112 -7.98 -4.96 19.52
N VAL A 113 -6.90 -4.74 20.27
CA VAL A 113 -5.53 -4.93 19.82
C VAL A 113 -4.74 -5.61 20.93
N ALA A 114 -4.03 -6.68 20.61
CA ALA A 114 -3.03 -7.29 21.48
C ALA A 114 -1.63 -6.86 21.05
N ARG A 115 -0.90 -6.23 21.97
CA ARG A 115 0.54 -5.95 21.83
C ARG A 115 1.32 -6.90 22.71
N LEU A 116 2.02 -7.85 22.09
CA LEU A 116 2.83 -8.84 22.79
C LEU A 116 4.32 -8.51 22.65
N ASP A 117 5.00 -8.24 23.77
CA ASP A 117 6.44 -8.17 23.78
C ASP A 117 7.02 -9.58 23.59
N VAL A 118 7.88 -9.77 22.60
CA VAL A 118 8.58 -11.04 22.39
C VAL A 118 10.09 -10.79 22.37
N ARG A 119 10.81 -11.57 23.16
CA ARG A 119 12.28 -11.56 23.21
C ARG A 119 12.82 -12.79 22.50
N ILE A 120 13.75 -12.60 21.58
CA ILE A 120 14.50 -13.67 20.95
C ILE A 120 15.77 -13.91 21.74
N GLU A 121 16.10 -15.18 21.96
CA GLU A 121 17.33 -15.64 22.60
C GLU A 121 18.11 -16.56 21.67
N GLN A 122 19.41 -16.31 21.54
CA GLN A 122 20.34 -17.18 20.82
C GLN A 122 21.67 -17.24 21.59
N GLY A 123 21.94 -18.36 22.26
CA GLY A 123 23.07 -18.47 23.17
C GLY A 123 22.95 -17.47 24.34
N GLU A 124 23.97 -16.64 24.57
CA GLU A 124 23.96 -15.59 25.59
C GLU A 124 23.34 -14.27 25.11
N ARG A 125 22.97 -14.17 23.83
CA ARG A 125 22.41 -12.95 23.26
C ARG A 125 20.89 -12.96 23.37
N SER A 126 20.32 -11.79 23.66
CA SER A 126 18.88 -11.59 23.63
C SER A 126 18.52 -10.22 23.03
N TRP A 127 17.43 -10.16 22.27
CA TRP A 127 16.93 -8.93 21.64
C TRP A 127 15.41 -8.99 21.46
N ARG A 128 14.75 -7.86 21.16
CA ARG A 128 13.31 -7.82 20.93
C ARG A 128 12.99 -8.28 19.50
N ALA A 129 11.92 -9.05 19.34
CA ALA A 129 11.47 -9.60 18.06
C ALA A 129 10.73 -8.59 17.18
N GLY A 130 10.24 -7.48 17.74
CA GLY A 130 9.50 -6.46 16.99
C GLY A 130 8.17 -6.96 16.43
N TRP A 131 7.49 -7.88 17.12
CA TRP A 131 6.18 -8.37 16.67
C TRP A 131 5.17 -7.23 16.52
N PRO A 132 4.27 -7.31 15.52
CA PRO A 132 3.28 -6.26 15.29
C PRO A 132 2.20 -6.27 16.39
N ASP A 133 1.39 -5.23 16.37
CA ASP A 133 0.12 -5.21 17.09
C ASP A 133 -0.90 -6.12 16.37
N PHE A 134 -1.54 -7.03 17.10
CA PHE A 134 -2.52 -7.97 16.55
C PHE A 134 -3.92 -7.42 16.74
N ALA A 135 -4.61 -7.07 15.64
CA ALA A 135 -6.02 -6.71 15.67
C ALA A 135 -6.86 -7.92 16.08
N LEU A 136 -7.62 -7.78 17.16
CA LEU A 136 -8.45 -8.81 17.74
C LEU A 136 -9.92 -8.59 17.37
N ALA A 137 -10.57 -9.61 16.82
CA ALA A 137 -12.01 -9.68 16.64
C ALA A 137 -12.63 -10.64 17.66
N ALA A 138 -13.82 -10.32 18.16
CA ALA A 138 -14.59 -11.25 18.98
C ALA A 138 -14.90 -12.54 18.20
N GLY A 139 -14.76 -13.67 18.88
CA GLY A 139 -15.10 -15.00 18.39
C GLY A 139 -16.13 -15.67 19.30
N ALA A 140 -16.09 -17.00 19.34
CA ALA A 140 -17.03 -17.78 20.14
C ALA A 140 -16.83 -17.54 21.65
N GLN A 141 -17.93 -17.49 22.40
CA GLN A 141 -17.91 -17.53 23.85
C GLN A 141 -17.91 -19.00 24.31
N ARG A 142 -16.99 -19.38 25.20
CA ARG A 142 -16.90 -20.73 25.80
C ARG A 142 -16.64 -20.61 27.29
N ASP A 143 -17.38 -21.36 28.10
CA ASP A 143 -17.20 -21.44 29.56
C ASP A 143 -17.19 -20.07 30.27
N GLY A 144 -18.00 -19.13 29.78
CA GLY A 144 -18.08 -17.77 30.33
C GLY A 144 -16.93 -16.83 29.93
N ALA A 145 -15.95 -17.31 29.14
CA ALA A 145 -14.91 -16.49 28.55
C ALA A 145 -15.23 -16.14 27.09
N LEU A 146 -14.99 -14.88 26.72
CA LEU A 146 -15.06 -14.44 25.33
C LEU A 146 -13.69 -14.65 24.69
N GLN A 147 -13.63 -15.50 23.66
CA GLN A 147 -12.42 -15.64 22.87
C GLN A 147 -12.34 -14.51 21.86
N MET A 148 -11.20 -13.84 21.79
CA MET A 148 -10.87 -12.87 20.75
C MET A 148 -9.67 -13.36 19.95
N MET A 149 -9.70 -13.22 18.63
CA MET A 149 -8.65 -13.76 17.74
C MET A 149 -8.10 -12.69 16.81
N GLY A 150 -6.80 -12.73 16.57
CA GLY A 150 -6.10 -11.89 15.62
C GLY A 150 -4.99 -12.65 14.90
N HIS A 151 -4.62 -12.15 13.72
CA HIS A 151 -3.57 -12.72 12.89
C HIS A 151 -2.58 -11.63 12.46
N GLY A 152 -1.30 -11.98 12.33
CA GLY A 152 -0.27 -11.07 11.86
C GLY A 152 0.98 -11.80 11.38
N VAL A 153 1.75 -11.17 10.50
CA VAL A 153 3.06 -11.68 10.07
C VAL A 153 4.12 -11.02 10.94
N THR A 154 4.96 -11.82 11.59
CA THR A 154 6.04 -11.32 12.46
C THR A 154 7.29 -11.04 11.64
N PRO A 155 8.16 -10.08 12.00
CA PRO A 155 9.39 -9.83 11.27
C PRO A 155 10.33 -11.05 11.20
N PRO A 156 11.13 -11.20 10.12
CA PRO A 156 12.13 -12.25 10.03
C PRO A 156 13.28 -12.00 11.01
N VAL A 157 13.92 -13.07 11.46
CA VAL A 157 15.07 -13.02 12.36
C VAL A 157 16.27 -13.66 11.68
N THR A 158 17.33 -12.90 11.46
CA THR A 158 18.57 -13.45 10.88
C THR A 158 19.53 -13.90 11.98
N PRO A 159 19.73 -15.21 12.20
CA PRO A 159 20.62 -15.72 13.22
C PRO A 159 22.07 -15.50 12.79
N ARG A 160 22.91 -15.08 13.73
CA ARG A 160 24.33 -14.78 13.46
C ARG A 160 25.27 -15.91 13.83
N ASP A 161 24.82 -16.79 14.70
CA ASP A 161 25.59 -17.91 15.23
C ASP A 161 24.78 -19.20 15.07
N LYS A 162 25.44 -20.35 15.17
CA LYS A 162 24.75 -21.64 15.27
C LYS A 162 24.08 -21.82 16.63
N GLY A 163 23.08 -22.70 16.67
CA GLY A 163 22.36 -23.06 17.89
C GLY A 163 20.91 -22.59 17.90
N ALA A 164 20.22 -22.86 19.00
CA ALA A 164 18.79 -22.62 19.11
C ALA A 164 18.44 -21.13 19.14
N LEU A 165 17.53 -20.74 18.26
CA LEU A 165 16.80 -19.48 18.30
C LEU A 165 15.50 -19.70 19.06
N ARG A 166 15.28 -19.02 20.20
CA ARG A 166 14.12 -19.21 21.07
C ARG A 166 13.33 -17.91 21.16
N TRP A 167 12.01 -17.98 21.03
CA TRP A 167 11.14 -16.83 21.25
C TRP A 167 10.49 -16.96 22.63
N MET A 168 10.68 -15.94 23.45
CA MET A 168 10.21 -15.87 24.82
C MET A 168 9.13 -14.79 24.93
N ALA A 169 7.98 -15.16 25.47
CA ALA A 169 6.89 -14.25 25.73
C ALA A 169 7.24 -13.28 26.87
N GLY A 170 7.00 -12.00 26.63
CA GLY A 170 7.15 -10.90 27.56
C GLY A 170 5.80 -10.39 28.07
N ASN A 171 5.70 -9.09 28.29
CA ASN A 171 4.46 -8.45 28.71
C ASN A 171 3.45 -8.37 27.55
N LEU A 172 2.17 -8.33 27.92
CA LEU A 172 1.06 -8.15 26.99
C LEU A 172 0.33 -6.86 27.35
N THR A 173 -0.10 -6.09 26.36
CA THR A 173 -1.06 -5.00 26.55
C THR A 173 -2.26 -5.26 25.68
N LEU A 174 -3.45 -5.28 26.27
CA LEU A 174 -4.72 -5.42 25.56
C LEU A 174 -5.38 -4.04 25.49
N SER A 175 -5.64 -3.56 24.27
CA SER A 175 -6.46 -2.38 24.05
C SER A 175 -7.83 -2.83 23.55
N LEU A 176 -8.85 -2.70 24.38
CA LEU A 176 -10.19 -3.21 24.12
C LEU A 176 -11.16 -2.06 23.87
N THR A 177 -12.11 -2.23 22.95
CA THR A 177 -13.08 -1.19 22.58
C THR A 177 -14.40 -1.82 22.15
N THR A 178 -15.51 -1.20 22.54
CA THR A 178 -16.82 -1.42 21.91
C THR A 178 -17.21 -0.20 21.08
N PRO A 179 -17.97 -0.36 19.98
CA PRO A 179 -18.42 0.80 19.20
C PRO A 179 -19.15 1.83 20.04
N GLY A 180 -18.67 3.07 19.99
CA GLY A 180 -19.20 4.20 20.77
C GLY A 180 -18.59 4.39 22.17
N SER A 181 -17.59 3.58 22.55
CA SER A 181 -16.83 3.73 23.80
C SER A 181 -15.39 4.18 23.55
N GLU A 182 -14.76 4.77 24.57
CA GLU A 182 -13.32 5.05 24.55
C GLU A 182 -12.51 3.75 24.70
N ARG A 183 -11.31 3.75 24.13
CA ARG A 183 -10.40 2.58 24.17
C ARG A 183 -9.84 2.39 25.59
N THR A 184 -10.07 1.22 26.16
CA THR A 184 -9.51 0.84 27.47
C THR A 184 -8.25 0.02 27.27
N SER A 185 -7.13 0.48 27.84
CA SER A 185 -5.85 -0.23 27.81
C SER A 185 -5.63 -1.00 29.11
N VAL A 186 -5.35 -2.29 28.99
CA VAL A 186 -5.17 -3.23 30.10
C VAL A 186 -3.76 -3.83 30.03
N PRO A 187 -2.87 -3.47 30.97
CA PRO A 187 -1.55 -4.08 31.06
C PRO A 187 -1.63 -5.47 31.68
N CYS A 188 -0.90 -6.41 31.09
CA CYS A 188 -0.88 -7.82 31.46
C CYS A 188 0.56 -8.32 31.62
N SER A 189 0.83 -9.02 32.72
CA SER A 189 2.14 -9.65 32.98
C SER A 189 2.01 -11.18 32.93
N PRO A 190 2.95 -11.90 32.30
CA PRO A 190 2.89 -13.35 32.25
C PRO A 190 3.09 -13.93 33.67
N LYS A 191 2.27 -14.93 34.07
CA LYS A 191 2.45 -15.62 35.36
C LYS A 191 3.80 -16.33 35.47
N LYS A 192 4.34 -16.76 34.32
CA LYS A 192 5.63 -17.42 34.18
C LYS A 192 6.20 -17.07 32.81
N ALA A 193 7.51 -16.86 32.72
CA ALA A 193 8.19 -16.74 31.44
C ALA A 193 7.86 -17.98 30.58
N GLY A 194 7.30 -17.74 29.39
CA GLY A 194 6.85 -18.79 28.48
C GLY A 194 7.67 -18.77 27.20
N GLU A 195 8.19 -19.92 26.81
CA GLU A 195 8.78 -20.11 25.48
C GLU A 195 7.63 -20.31 24.48
N LEU A 196 7.58 -19.46 23.45
CA LEU A 196 6.63 -19.55 22.34
C LEU A 196 7.05 -20.64 21.35
N GLY A 197 8.35 -20.86 21.25
CA GLY A 197 8.98 -22.04 20.66
C GLY A 197 10.38 -21.74 20.13
N ARG A 198 10.90 -22.65 19.30
CA ARG A 198 12.34 -22.81 19.06
C ARG A 198 12.63 -23.27 17.64
N VAL A 199 13.69 -22.72 17.04
CA VAL A 199 14.24 -23.15 15.74
C VAL A 199 15.73 -23.43 15.87
N GLU A 200 16.19 -24.55 15.31
CA GLU A 200 17.62 -24.90 15.28
C GLU A 200 18.34 -24.22 14.11
N VAL A 201 19.44 -23.51 14.41
CA VAL A 201 20.28 -22.85 13.40
C VAL A 201 21.56 -23.65 13.17
N GLN A 202 21.82 -24.00 11.91
CA GLN A 202 23.01 -24.72 11.45
C GLN A 202 24.04 -23.79 10.79
N GLU A 203 25.31 -24.19 10.79
CA GLU A 203 26.37 -23.48 10.03
C GLU A 203 26.18 -23.66 8.52
N THR A 204 26.44 -22.59 7.77
CA THR A 204 26.45 -22.60 6.31
C THR A 204 27.58 -23.50 5.83
N ARG A 205 27.27 -24.73 5.38
CA ARG A 205 28.29 -25.62 4.81
C ARG A 205 28.80 -25.03 3.49
N SER A 206 30.02 -24.50 3.50
CA SER A 206 30.79 -24.27 2.29
C SER A 206 31.19 -25.63 1.70
N THR A 207 30.47 -26.10 0.68
CA THR A 207 30.84 -27.33 -0.03
C THR A 207 31.80 -27.01 -1.16
N ALA A 208 33.08 -27.27 -0.94
CA ALA A 208 34.07 -27.52 -2.00
C ALA A 208 34.47 -29.00 -2.00
N ARG A 209 34.44 -29.60 -3.20
CA ARG A 209 35.01 -30.89 -3.67
C ARG A 209 34.36 -32.22 -3.24
N GLY A 210 33.81 -32.91 -4.25
CA GLY A 210 34.52 -34.02 -4.92
C GLY A 210 34.15 -35.46 -4.49
N GLY A 211 33.31 -36.13 -5.28
CA GLY A 211 33.15 -37.59 -5.24
C GLY A 211 31.99 -38.12 -6.10
N THR A 212 32.31 -38.75 -7.23
CA THR A 212 31.47 -39.67 -8.02
C THR A 212 32.17 -41.05 -7.96
N PRO A 213 31.54 -42.24 -8.21
CA PRO A 213 30.24 -42.46 -8.85
C PRO A 213 29.34 -43.59 -8.28
N GLY A 214 28.07 -43.61 -8.70
CA GLY A 214 27.13 -44.72 -8.52
C GLY A 214 25.82 -44.51 -9.29
N ASN A 215 25.78 -45.05 -10.51
CA ASN A 215 24.75 -44.90 -11.54
C ASN A 215 23.51 -45.76 -11.26
N THR A 216 22.29 -45.23 -11.45
CA THR A 216 21.16 -45.83 -12.22
C THR A 216 19.85 -45.02 -12.04
N GLY A 217 19.40 -44.33 -13.09
CA GLY A 217 18.02 -43.82 -13.19
C GLY A 217 17.84 -42.59 -14.09
N GLY A 218 17.66 -42.80 -15.41
CA GLY A 218 16.83 -42.00 -16.35
C GLY A 218 17.08 -40.49 -16.53
N PRO A 219 17.35 -39.99 -17.76
CA PRO A 219 17.61 -38.57 -17.99
C PRO A 219 16.32 -37.74 -18.02
N GLN A 220 16.02 -37.05 -16.93
CA GLN A 220 15.32 -35.76 -17.04
C GLN A 220 16.41 -34.72 -17.28
N ALA A 221 16.55 -34.30 -18.54
CA ALA A 221 17.32 -33.12 -18.86
C ALA A 221 16.71 -31.97 -18.06
N ALA A 222 17.40 -31.56 -16.99
CA ALA A 222 17.21 -30.25 -16.41
C ALA A 222 17.51 -29.26 -17.55
N ALA A 223 16.45 -28.80 -18.20
CA ALA A 223 16.54 -27.62 -19.02
C ALA A 223 17.10 -26.53 -18.11
N GLU A 224 18.25 -25.98 -18.50
CA GLU A 224 18.78 -24.76 -17.90
C GLU A 224 17.63 -23.77 -17.77
N ALA A 225 17.30 -23.38 -16.54
CA ALA A 225 16.48 -22.21 -16.32
C ALA A 225 17.17 -21.07 -17.06
N GLN A 226 16.58 -20.61 -18.16
CA GLN A 226 17.08 -19.40 -18.79
C GLN A 226 17.02 -18.29 -17.74
N PRO A 227 18.08 -17.48 -17.61
CA PRO A 227 18.05 -16.36 -16.68
C PRO A 227 16.87 -15.47 -17.03
N ASP A 228 16.02 -15.16 -16.04
CA ASP A 228 14.96 -14.16 -16.16
C ASP A 228 15.60 -12.88 -16.70
N GLU A 229 15.26 -12.50 -17.94
CA GLU A 229 15.78 -11.27 -18.52
C GLU A 229 15.23 -10.09 -17.71
N PRO A 230 16.10 -9.25 -17.12
CA PRO A 230 15.63 -8.16 -16.29
C PRO A 230 14.86 -7.16 -17.14
N CYS A 231 13.58 -6.96 -16.82
CA CYS A 231 12.70 -5.96 -17.43
C CYS A 231 12.57 -6.07 -18.97
N PRO A 232 11.86 -7.09 -19.50
CA PRO A 232 11.75 -7.29 -20.95
C PRO A 232 11.10 -6.08 -21.62
N VAL A 233 11.64 -5.69 -22.78
CA VAL A 233 11.12 -4.55 -23.55
C VAL A 233 9.90 -4.96 -24.36
N ILE A 234 8.74 -4.36 -24.06
CA ILE A 234 7.54 -4.57 -24.87
C ILE A 234 7.69 -3.93 -26.26
N PRO A 235 7.39 -4.64 -27.37
CA PRO A 235 7.57 -4.13 -28.73
C PRO A 235 6.80 -2.83 -28.98
N PRO A 236 7.29 -1.94 -29.87
CA PRO A 236 6.52 -0.77 -30.29
C PRO A 236 5.31 -1.15 -31.13
N PRO A 237 4.31 -0.24 -31.25
CA PRO A 237 3.16 -0.47 -32.11
C PRO A 237 3.59 -0.80 -33.55
N GLY A 238 2.95 -1.80 -34.15
CA GLY A 238 3.19 -2.17 -35.55
C GLY A 238 4.36 -3.14 -35.78
N VAL A 239 5.18 -3.43 -34.77
CA VAL A 239 6.22 -4.48 -34.85
C VAL A 239 5.63 -5.87 -34.67
N ASP A 240 4.76 -6.03 -33.66
CA ASP A 240 4.02 -7.27 -33.42
C ASP A 240 2.55 -6.91 -33.13
N PRO A 241 1.59 -7.42 -33.91
CA PRO A 241 0.17 -7.08 -33.77
C PRO A 241 -0.44 -7.52 -32.43
N ARG A 242 0.24 -8.39 -31.68
CA ARG A 242 -0.17 -8.78 -30.31
C ARG A 242 0.06 -7.67 -29.29
N TYR A 243 0.88 -6.66 -29.62
CA TYR A 243 1.26 -5.56 -28.73
C TYR A 243 0.80 -4.22 -29.32
N ALA A 244 -0.44 -3.86 -29.03
CA ALA A 244 -1.01 -2.59 -29.48
C ALA A 244 -2.10 -2.10 -28.52
N ILE A 245 -2.55 -0.87 -28.72
CA ILE A 245 -3.75 -0.38 -28.06
C ILE A 245 -4.96 -1.15 -28.61
N ASN A 246 -5.83 -1.64 -27.72
CA ASN A 246 -7.10 -2.26 -28.06
C ASN A 246 -8.18 -1.19 -28.20
N ASP A 247 -8.29 -0.58 -29.38
CA ASP A 247 -9.28 0.46 -29.70
C ASP A 247 -10.60 -0.10 -30.25
N LYS A 248 -10.62 -1.37 -30.67
CA LYS A 248 -11.80 -2.05 -31.22
C LYS A 248 -12.64 -2.77 -30.19
N ASP A 249 -12.06 -3.16 -29.05
CA ASP A 249 -12.81 -3.78 -27.96
C ASP A 249 -13.51 -2.70 -27.14
N GLN A 250 -14.84 -2.79 -27.00
CA GLN A 250 -15.63 -1.74 -26.36
C GLN A 250 -15.23 -1.51 -24.88
N GLN A 251 -14.95 -2.58 -24.13
CA GLN A 251 -14.64 -2.48 -22.71
C GLN A 251 -13.24 -1.90 -22.50
N LEU A 252 -12.25 -2.33 -23.28
CA LEU A 252 -10.89 -1.78 -23.22
C LEU A 252 -10.83 -0.35 -23.78
N ALA A 253 -11.56 -0.04 -24.85
CA ALA A 253 -11.56 1.27 -25.49
C ALA A 253 -12.28 2.35 -24.67
N GLU A 254 -13.13 1.97 -23.72
CA GLU A 254 -13.85 2.91 -22.86
C GLU A 254 -12.89 3.85 -22.13
N ILE A 255 -11.80 3.35 -21.53
CA ILE A 255 -10.85 4.21 -20.81
C ILE A 255 -10.16 5.20 -21.74
N LEU A 256 -10.07 4.91 -23.04
CA LEU A 256 -9.46 5.81 -24.04
C LEU A 256 -10.34 7.02 -24.35
N THR A 257 -11.65 6.90 -24.10
CA THR A 257 -12.66 7.90 -24.47
C THR A 257 -13.43 8.48 -23.28
N SER A 258 -13.37 7.81 -22.13
CA SER A 258 -14.01 8.20 -20.87
C SER A 258 -12.96 8.29 -19.76
N PRO A 259 -12.84 9.44 -19.06
CA PRO A 259 -13.54 10.70 -19.33
C PRO A 259 -13.18 11.28 -20.72
N PRO A 260 -14.01 12.14 -21.33
CA PRO A 260 -13.69 12.73 -22.63
C PRO A 260 -12.37 13.51 -22.58
N ILE A 261 -11.61 13.48 -23.67
CA ILE A 261 -10.38 14.29 -23.80
C ILE A 261 -10.77 15.77 -23.62
N PRO A 262 -10.10 16.50 -22.72
CA PRO A 262 -10.36 17.92 -22.51
C PRO A 262 -10.24 18.74 -23.80
N LYS A 263 -11.15 19.72 -23.96
CA LYS A 263 -11.08 20.66 -25.09
C LYS A 263 -9.75 21.42 -25.06
N GLY A 264 -9.23 21.80 -26.22
CA GLY A 264 -7.99 22.59 -26.34
C GLY A 264 -6.70 21.75 -26.33
N LEU A 265 -6.80 20.44 -26.09
CA LEU A 265 -5.70 19.52 -26.33
C LEU A 265 -5.63 19.15 -27.82
N VAL A 266 -4.40 19.09 -28.33
CA VAL A 266 -4.11 18.61 -29.68
C VAL A 266 -3.28 17.35 -29.58
N ARG A 267 -3.54 16.39 -30.48
CA ARG A 267 -2.67 15.23 -30.62
C ARG A 267 -1.31 15.73 -31.08
N ASN A 268 -0.25 15.37 -30.34
CA ASN A 268 1.12 15.69 -30.71
C ASN A 268 1.39 15.13 -32.13
N PRO A 269 1.99 15.88 -33.08
CA PRO A 269 2.21 15.38 -34.43
C PRO A 269 2.95 14.03 -34.43
N GLU A 270 2.61 13.22 -35.42
CA GLU A 270 3.10 11.85 -35.63
C GLU A 270 4.63 11.75 -35.81
N SER A 271 5.34 12.86 -35.99
CA SER A 271 6.73 12.86 -36.46
C SER A 271 7.80 12.80 -35.36
N GLY A 272 7.58 12.12 -34.22
CA GLY A 272 8.69 11.99 -33.25
C GLY A 272 8.53 11.15 -31.99
N TYR A 273 7.36 10.57 -31.70
CA TYR A 273 7.15 9.74 -30.49
C TYR A 273 6.20 8.54 -30.73
N LEU A 274 6.17 7.98 -31.95
CA LEU A 274 5.20 6.94 -32.31
C LEU A 274 5.41 5.63 -31.56
N ASP A 275 6.64 5.33 -31.19
CA ASP A 275 6.96 4.07 -30.55
C ASP A 275 6.39 4.03 -29.12
N GLY A 276 6.18 5.18 -28.48
CA GLY A 276 5.95 5.26 -27.02
C GLY A 276 7.21 4.90 -26.22
N LEU A 277 7.12 4.93 -24.90
CA LEU A 277 8.24 4.66 -24.00
C LEU A 277 8.00 3.36 -23.22
N PRO A 278 8.90 2.36 -23.32
CA PRO A 278 8.76 1.11 -22.58
C PRO A 278 9.14 1.30 -21.11
N TYR A 279 8.40 0.64 -20.22
CA TYR A 279 8.71 0.53 -18.80
C TYR A 279 8.36 -0.87 -18.28
N CYS A 280 9.01 -1.28 -17.19
CA CYS A 280 8.51 -2.33 -16.32
C CYS A 280 8.22 -1.78 -14.93
N ILE A 281 7.24 -2.40 -14.27
CA ILE A 281 6.75 -2.02 -12.96
C ILE A 281 6.64 -3.28 -12.13
N THR A 282 7.16 -3.23 -10.91
CA THR A 282 6.88 -4.21 -9.86
C THR A 282 5.83 -3.62 -8.93
N ALA A 283 4.75 -4.35 -8.70
CA ALA A 283 3.68 -3.95 -7.79
C ALA A 283 3.34 -5.08 -6.83
N THR A 284 3.08 -4.73 -5.58
CA THR A 284 2.68 -5.68 -4.55
C THR A 284 1.53 -5.12 -3.74
N GLY A 285 0.68 -5.98 -3.21
CA GLY A 285 -0.41 -5.56 -2.34
C GLY A 285 -1.34 -6.71 -2.01
N PHE A 286 -2.64 -6.45 -1.94
CA PHE A 286 -3.63 -7.43 -1.53
C PHE A 286 -4.87 -7.39 -2.42
N ALA A 287 -5.45 -8.55 -2.69
CA ALA A 287 -6.81 -8.68 -3.22
C ALA A 287 -7.68 -9.36 -2.18
N ASN A 288 -8.93 -8.94 -2.02
CA ASN A 288 -9.86 -9.70 -1.17
C ASN A 288 -10.53 -10.82 -1.97
N VAL A 289 -10.96 -11.86 -1.26
CA VAL A 289 -11.94 -12.83 -1.73
C VAL A 289 -13.19 -12.64 -0.89
N LYS A 290 -14.12 -11.82 -1.40
CA LYS A 290 -15.27 -11.33 -0.61
C LYS A 290 -16.08 -12.46 0.02
N LYS A 291 -16.27 -13.55 -0.74
CA LYS A 291 -17.05 -14.71 -0.30
C LYS A 291 -16.44 -15.45 0.89
N LEU A 292 -15.11 -15.42 1.00
CA LEU A 292 -14.37 -16.08 2.08
C LEU A 292 -14.04 -15.11 3.23
N GLY A 293 -14.25 -13.81 3.04
CA GLY A 293 -13.86 -12.81 4.04
C GLY A 293 -12.35 -12.68 4.23
N THR A 294 -11.55 -13.14 3.26
CA THR A 294 -10.09 -13.17 3.34
C THR A 294 -9.45 -12.14 2.41
N ALA A 295 -8.21 -11.77 2.71
CA ALA A 295 -7.32 -11.04 1.81
C ALA A 295 -6.14 -11.93 1.44
N VAL A 296 -5.75 -11.91 0.16
CA VAL A 296 -4.61 -12.65 -0.37
C VAL A 296 -3.57 -11.66 -0.87
N PRO A 297 -2.28 -11.85 -0.54
CA PRO A 297 -1.22 -11.02 -1.09
C PRO A 297 -1.17 -11.23 -2.60
N ILE A 298 -0.80 -10.17 -3.32
CA ILE A 298 -0.61 -10.20 -4.77
C ILE A 298 0.71 -9.52 -5.13
N SER A 299 1.43 -10.11 -6.09
CA SER A 299 2.65 -9.54 -6.68
C SER A 299 2.50 -9.59 -8.19
N VAL A 300 2.65 -8.44 -8.84
CA VAL A 300 2.43 -8.26 -10.27
C VAL A 300 3.64 -7.58 -10.86
N GLU A 301 4.10 -8.13 -11.97
CA GLU A 301 5.04 -7.48 -12.87
C GLU A 301 4.28 -7.00 -14.10
N THR A 302 4.39 -5.72 -14.41
CA THR A 302 3.73 -5.12 -15.57
C THR A 302 4.77 -4.53 -16.49
N GLN A 303 4.80 -5.01 -17.73
CA GLN A 303 5.46 -4.34 -18.84
C GLN A 303 4.46 -3.39 -19.48
N LEU A 304 4.90 -2.19 -19.85
CA LEU A 304 4.02 -1.23 -20.51
C LEU A 304 4.74 -0.38 -21.53
N ARG A 305 3.95 0.21 -22.43
CA ARG A 305 4.38 1.27 -23.32
C ARG A 305 3.53 2.50 -23.11
N ARG A 306 4.13 3.58 -22.61
CA ARG A 306 3.46 4.84 -22.30
C ARG A 306 3.57 5.82 -23.46
N GLY A 307 2.51 6.55 -23.75
CA GLY A 307 2.54 7.68 -24.66
C GLY A 307 2.67 7.29 -26.14
N VAL A 308 2.06 6.17 -26.52
CA VAL A 308 1.85 5.79 -27.93
C VAL A 308 1.00 6.85 -28.63
N TYR A 309 -0.05 7.33 -27.94
CA TYR A 309 -0.72 8.57 -28.30
C TYR A 309 -0.57 9.57 -27.16
N VAL A 310 -0.26 10.82 -27.50
CA VAL A 310 -0.16 11.92 -26.54
C VAL A 310 -0.99 13.09 -27.02
N TYR A 311 -1.92 13.54 -26.19
CA TYR A 311 -2.62 14.80 -26.38
C TYR A 311 -2.08 15.79 -25.36
N ARG A 312 -1.69 16.96 -25.84
CA ARG A 312 -1.06 18.00 -25.02
C ARG A 312 -1.65 19.36 -25.39
N PRO A 313 -1.42 20.39 -24.58
CA PRO A 313 -1.96 21.71 -24.86
C PRO A 313 -1.37 22.23 -26.19
N SER A 314 -2.21 22.75 -27.08
CA SER A 314 -1.74 23.38 -28.34
C SER A 314 -0.88 24.61 -28.07
N ASN A 315 -1.19 25.29 -26.98
CA ASN A 315 -0.39 26.35 -26.39
C ASN A 315 -0.02 25.91 -24.96
N GLY A 316 1.25 25.56 -24.74
CA GLY A 316 1.75 25.09 -23.44
C GLY A 316 1.70 26.12 -22.30
N VAL A 317 1.27 27.35 -22.59
CA VAL A 317 1.17 28.46 -21.64
C VAL A 317 -0.28 28.89 -21.40
N MET A 318 -1.06 29.09 -22.47
CA MET A 318 -2.44 29.62 -22.38
C MET A 318 -3.52 28.55 -22.67
N GLY A 319 -3.11 27.32 -22.99
CA GLY A 319 -4.01 26.21 -23.28
C GLY A 319 -4.42 25.45 -22.02
N THR A 320 -5.31 24.48 -22.18
CA THR A 320 -5.69 23.52 -21.14
C THR A 320 -4.46 22.88 -20.52
N ASN A 321 -4.21 23.05 -19.21
CA ASN A 321 -3.00 22.54 -18.54
C ASN A 321 -3.10 21.03 -18.26
N ARG A 322 -3.11 20.22 -19.32
CA ARG A 322 -3.32 18.78 -19.22
C ARG A 322 -2.55 18.03 -20.28
N VAL A 323 -2.11 16.84 -19.93
CA VAL A 323 -1.56 15.85 -20.85
C VAL A 323 -2.35 14.54 -20.71
N GLU A 324 -2.77 14.00 -21.85
CA GLU A 324 -3.33 12.66 -21.94
C GLU A 324 -2.31 11.77 -22.63
N GLN A 325 -1.91 10.69 -21.99
CA GLN A 325 -1.02 9.69 -22.55
C GLN A 325 -1.73 8.36 -22.60
N PHE A 326 -1.77 7.77 -23.79
CA PHE A 326 -2.36 6.46 -24.03
C PHE A 326 -1.27 5.44 -24.33
N GLY A 327 -1.50 4.22 -23.92
CA GLY A 327 -0.53 3.15 -24.01
C GLY A 327 -1.18 1.79 -23.86
N TYR A 328 -0.33 0.78 -23.72
CA TYR A 328 -0.76 -0.59 -23.49
C TYR A 328 0.14 -1.29 -22.48
N ILE A 329 -0.43 -2.31 -21.83
CA ILE A 329 0.18 -3.06 -20.74
C ILE A 329 0.13 -4.56 -21.01
N GLN A 330 1.11 -5.27 -20.49
CA GLN A 330 1.07 -6.71 -20.28
C GLN A 330 1.50 -6.98 -18.85
N SER A 331 0.58 -7.54 -18.08
CA SER A 331 0.81 -7.88 -16.68
C SER A 331 0.89 -9.39 -16.51
N SER A 332 1.83 -9.81 -15.67
CA SER A 332 1.96 -11.16 -15.17
C SER A 332 1.94 -11.10 -13.65
N ALA A 333 0.96 -11.77 -13.04
CA ALA A 333 1.00 -12.01 -11.60
C ALA A 333 1.87 -13.23 -11.34
N ARG A 334 2.75 -13.16 -10.34
CA ARG A 334 3.44 -14.37 -9.86
C ARG A 334 2.39 -15.33 -9.29
N PRO A 335 2.52 -16.66 -9.45
CA PRO A 335 1.63 -17.61 -8.79
C PRO A 335 1.66 -17.37 -7.28
N LEU A 336 0.48 -17.24 -6.69
CA LEU A 336 0.33 -16.94 -5.27
C LEU A 336 -0.39 -18.08 -4.60
N GLU A 337 0.22 -18.60 -3.56
CA GLU A 337 -0.44 -19.53 -2.67
C GLU A 337 -1.21 -18.77 -1.60
N ALA A 338 -2.49 -19.13 -1.46
CA ALA A 338 -3.35 -18.63 -0.41
C ALA A 338 -3.83 -19.79 0.46
N ASN A 339 -3.85 -19.55 1.77
CA ASN A 339 -4.55 -20.40 2.72
C ASN A 339 -5.85 -19.71 3.09
N VAL A 340 -6.97 -20.38 2.82
CA VAL A 340 -8.32 -19.85 3.07
C VAL A 340 -9.16 -20.92 3.74
N LEU A 341 -10.23 -20.50 4.42
CA LEU A 341 -11.25 -21.41 4.91
C LEU A 341 -12.34 -21.54 3.86
N ALA A 342 -12.24 -22.53 2.97
CA ALA A 342 -13.32 -22.84 2.06
C ALA A 342 -14.59 -23.17 2.87
N PHE A 343 -15.72 -22.60 2.43
CA PHE A 343 -17.01 -22.65 3.14
C PHE A 343 -16.98 -22.16 4.60
N GLY A 344 -15.93 -21.44 5.02
CA GLY A 344 -15.78 -20.88 6.36
C GLY A 344 -15.28 -21.87 7.43
N PHE A 345 -15.02 -23.13 7.09
CA PHE A 345 -14.57 -24.14 8.07
C PHE A 345 -13.59 -25.18 7.53
N MET A 346 -13.35 -25.24 6.21
CA MET A 346 -12.43 -26.19 5.60
C MET A 346 -11.11 -25.51 5.23
N PRO A 347 -10.01 -25.75 5.95
CA PRO A 347 -8.68 -25.32 5.53
C PRO A 347 -8.37 -25.77 4.10
N THR A 348 -8.20 -24.80 3.21
CA THR A 348 -7.87 -25.02 1.81
C THR A 348 -6.65 -24.17 1.47
N ARG A 349 -5.61 -24.83 0.95
CA ARG A 349 -4.49 -24.18 0.29
C ARG A 349 -4.70 -24.28 -1.20
N ALA A 350 -4.48 -23.20 -1.94
CA ALA A 350 -4.53 -23.20 -3.39
C ALA A 350 -3.49 -22.23 -3.93
N SER A 351 -2.83 -22.59 -5.03
CA SER A 351 -2.13 -21.63 -5.85
C SER A 351 -3.11 -21.02 -6.85
N SER A 352 -2.97 -19.72 -7.10
CA SER A 352 -3.73 -19.02 -8.12
C SER A 352 -2.82 -18.11 -8.93
N GLU A 353 -3.10 -18.05 -10.23
CA GLU A 353 -2.38 -17.21 -11.18
C GLU A 353 -3.40 -16.39 -11.97
N ALA A 354 -3.16 -15.07 -12.07
CA ALA A 354 -3.92 -14.20 -12.94
C ALA A 354 -3.19 -14.07 -14.28
N ILE A 355 -3.76 -14.66 -15.32
CA ILE A 355 -3.20 -14.67 -16.66
C ILE A 355 -3.91 -13.59 -17.47
N GLN A 356 -3.14 -12.64 -18.02
CA GLN A 356 -3.70 -11.69 -18.97
C GLN A 356 -4.02 -12.40 -20.28
N VAL A 357 -5.25 -12.24 -20.76
CA VAL A 357 -5.76 -12.92 -21.97
C VAL A 357 -6.26 -11.91 -23.00
N PRO A 358 -6.37 -12.29 -24.28
CA PRO A 358 -7.01 -11.46 -25.28
C PRO A 358 -8.49 -11.19 -24.93
N PRO A 359 -9.09 -10.12 -25.48
CA PRO A 359 -10.53 -9.91 -25.42
C PRO A 359 -11.32 -11.15 -25.90
N PRO A 360 -12.49 -11.48 -25.30
CA PRO A 360 -13.25 -12.68 -25.66
C PRO A 360 -13.66 -12.81 -27.13
N ALA A 361 -13.80 -11.67 -27.84
CA ALA A 361 -14.13 -11.60 -29.26
C ALA A 361 -12.90 -11.35 -30.16
N ALA A 362 -11.69 -11.49 -29.62
CA ALA A 362 -10.45 -11.32 -30.37
C ALA A 362 -10.24 -12.48 -31.34
N GLU A 363 -9.87 -12.16 -32.58
CA GLU A 363 -9.39 -13.14 -33.56
C GLU A 363 -7.92 -13.47 -33.26
N ASP A 364 -7.44 -14.62 -33.73
CA ASP A 364 -6.04 -15.00 -33.59
C ASP A 364 -5.10 -13.91 -34.15
N GLY A 365 -4.08 -13.54 -33.36
CA GLY A 365 -3.12 -12.49 -33.71
C GLY A 365 -3.55 -11.06 -33.37
N LYS A 366 -4.68 -10.85 -32.68
CA LYS A 366 -5.09 -9.55 -32.12
C LYS A 366 -4.37 -9.21 -30.80
N PRO A 367 -4.44 -7.94 -30.36
CA PRO A 367 -3.65 -7.50 -29.23
C PRO A 367 -4.08 -8.19 -27.93
N VAL A 368 -3.12 -8.83 -27.27
CA VAL A 368 -3.32 -9.51 -25.97
C VAL A 368 -3.14 -8.55 -24.79
N THR A 369 -2.78 -7.31 -25.10
CA THR A 369 -2.45 -6.23 -24.18
C THR A 369 -3.68 -5.58 -23.54
N GLY A 370 -3.54 -5.08 -22.31
CA GLY A 370 -4.49 -4.14 -21.74
C GLY A 370 -4.26 -2.72 -22.29
N ASN A 371 -5.22 -1.83 -22.08
CA ASN A 371 -5.06 -0.42 -22.35
C ASN A 371 -4.60 0.33 -21.10
N LEU A 372 -3.80 1.38 -21.31
CA LEU A 372 -3.38 2.33 -20.29
C LEU A 372 -3.76 3.73 -20.73
N ARG A 373 -4.26 4.53 -19.79
CA ARG A 373 -4.42 5.97 -19.94
C ARG A 373 -3.88 6.68 -18.71
N ILE A 374 -3.12 7.73 -18.93
CA ILE A 374 -2.67 8.66 -17.90
C ILE A 374 -3.21 10.02 -18.27
N SER A 375 -3.96 10.61 -17.36
CA SER A 375 -4.54 11.94 -17.50
C SER A 375 -3.97 12.80 -16.38
N ALA A 376 -2.97 13.62 -16.68
CA ALA A 376 -2.21 14.34 -15.65
C ALA A 376 -2.05 15.81 -16.01
N LEU A 377 -1.67 16.64 -15.03
CA LEU A 377 -1.25 18.01 -15.34
C LEU A 377 -0.06 18.00 -16.29
N PHE A 378 -0.09 18.90 -17.27
CA PHE A 378 1.06 19.12 -18.15
C PHE A 378 2.19 19.84 -17.42
N ASN A 379 1.84 20.82 -16.56
CA ASN A 379 2.77 21.56 -15.73
C ASN A 379 2.12 21.88 -14.38
N GLU A 380 2.68 21.37 -13.29
CA GLU A 380 2.18 21.62 -11.92
C GLU A 380 2.17 23.10 -11.52
N ASN A 381 2.97 23.94 -12.18
CA ASN A 381 3.07 25.38 -11.93
C ASN A 381 1.98 26.20 -12.65
N LEU A 382 1.13 25.56 -13.45
CA LEU A 382 0.03 26.20 -14.17
C LEU A 382 -1.31 25.79 -13.53
N PRO A 383 -2.31 26.68 -13.51
CA PRO A 383 -3.63 26.32 -13.02
C PRO A 383 -4.33 25.28 -13.92
N PRO A 384 -5.24 24.45 -13.38
CA PRO A 384 -6.02 23.51 -14.14
C PRO A 384 -7.16 24.31 -14.77
N ASN A 385 -7.54 23.95 -15.99
CA ASN A 385 -8.58 24.64 -16.74
C ASN A 385 -9.86 23.81 -16.87
N ASP A 386 -9.79 22.51 -16.61
CA ASP A 386 -10.82 21.53 -16.94
C ASP A 386 -11.05 20.49 -15.82
N ARG A 387 -9.98 20.03 -15.16
CA ARG A 387 -10.05 19.13 -14.01
C ARG A 387 -8.83 19.32 -13.12
N ASP A 388 -9.04 19.23 -11.81
CA ASP A 388 -7.94 19.40 -10.85
C ASP A 388 -7.17 18.09 -10.62
N ASP A 389 -7.80 16.95 -10.91
CA ASP A 389 -7.26 15.61 -10.63
C ASP A 389 -6.38 15.05 -11.75
N SER A 390 -5.23 14.50 -11.33
CA SER A 390 -4.40 13.60 -12.12
C SER A 390 -4.71 12.16 -11.79
N GLU A 391 -4.77 11.31 -12.82
CA GLU A 391 -5.26 9.94 -12.70
C GLU A 391 -4.58 9.00 -13.69
N LEU A 392 -4.53 7.72 -13.33
CA LEU A 392 -4.13 6.63 -14.20
C LEU A 392 -5.23 5.57 -14.24
N PHE A 393 -5.52 5.10 -15.44
CA PHE A 393 -6.48 4.03 -15.72
C PHE A 393 -5.76 2.92 -16.47
N ALA A 394 -5.97 1.69 -16.04
CA ALA A 394 -5.44 0.51 -16.69
C ALA A 394 -6.56 -0.53 -16.75
N ARG A 395 -6.77 -1.12 -17.93
CA ARG A 395 -7.82 -2.11 -18.12
C ARG A 395 -7.34 -3.25 -18.99
N SER A 396 -7.58 -4.48 -18.55
CA SER A 396 -7.17 -5.69 -19.25
C SER A 396 -8.16 -6.82 -19.03
N TYR A 397 -8.17 -7.81 -19.92
CA TYR A 397 -8.87 -9.06 -19.67
C TYR A 397 -7.94 -10.05 -18.99
N ILE A 398 -8.46 -10.74 -17.97
CA ILE A 398 -7.73 -11.76 -17.23
C ILE A 398 -8.55 -13.04 -17.11
N GLN A 399 -7.86 -14.15 -16.88
CA GLN A 399 -8.40 -15.40 -16.36
C GLN A 399 -7.64 -15.79 -15.11
N LEU A 400 -8.37 -16.33 -14.13
CA LEU A 400 -7.75 -16.92 -12.95
C LEU A 400 -7.55 -18.41 -13.21
N LYS A 401 -6.31 -18.87 -13.15
CA LYS A 401 -5.98 -20.29 -13.15
C LYS A 401 -5.77 -20.74 -11.71
N ALA A 402 -6.43 -21.83 -11.31
CA ALA A 402 -6.18 -22.46 -10.02
C ALA A 402 -5.21 -23.63 -10.21
N GLY A 403 -4.28 -23.79 -9.27
CA GLY A 403 -3.32 -24.87 -9.21
C GLY A 403 -3.08 -25.32 -7.76
N ASP A 404 -2.31 -26.39 -7.60
CA ASP A 404 -1.82 -26.90 -6.30
C ASP A 404 -2.83 -26.77 -5.15
N VAL A 405 -4.02 -27.35 -5.33
CA VAL A 405 -5.08 -27.29 -4.33
C VAL A 405 -4.87 -28.41 -3.31
N SER A 406 -5.04 -28.11 -2.03
CA SER A 406 -5.18 -29.12 -0.99
C SER A 406 -6.25 -28.71 0.01
N VAL A 407 -7.03 -29.69 0.45
CA VAL A 407 -8.12 -29.51 1.41
C VAL A 407 -7.80 -30.36 2.63
N ASN A 408 -7.71 -29.74 3.81
CA ASN A 408 -7.26 -30.39 5.03
C ASN A 408 -5.91 -31.13 4.87
N GLY A 409 -5.00 -30.56 4.06
CA GLY A 409 -3.70 -31.16 3.75
C GLY A 409 -3.73 -32.33 2.76
N VAL A 410 -4.91 -32.72 2.26
CA VAL A 410 -5.04 -33.72 1.18
C VAL A 410 -4.96 -33.01 -0.16
N PRO A 411 -3.96 -33.29 -1.02
CA PRO A 411 -3.89 -32.73 -2.36
C PRO A 411 -5.14 -33.09 -3.17
N LEU A 412 -5.68 -32.10 -3.85
CA LEU A 412 -6.81 -32.21 -4.75
C LEU A 412 -6.32 -31.85 -6.15
N ASP A 413 -6.32 -32.83 -7.05
CA ASP A 413 -5.91 -32.59 -8.43
C ASP A 413 -7.02 -31.86 -9.19
N VAL A 414 -6.79 -30.58 -9.42
CA VAL A 414 -7.70 -29.72 -10.18
C VAL A 414 -7.42 -29.73 -11.68
N GLY A 415 -6.35 -30.37 -12.14
CA GLY A 415 -5.97 -30.42 -13.55
C GLY A 415 -5.50 -29.08 -14.15
N ASP A 416 -4.74 -29.17 -15.23
CA ASP A 416 -4.11 -28.01 -15.89
C ASP A 416 -5.09 -27.06 -16.58
N GLN A 417 -6.32 -27.52 -16.79
CA GLN A 417 -7.39 -26.76 -17.46
C GLN A 417 -8.32 -26.07 -16.47
N CYS A 418 -8.00 -26.02 -15.17
CA CYS A 418 -8.85 -25.35 -14.19
C CYS A 418 -8.69 -23.83 -14.24
N HIS A 419 -9.63 -23.16 -14.92
CA HIS A 419 -9.61 -21.70 -15.08
C HIS A 419 -11.00 -21.09 -14.90
N SER A 420 -11.03 -19.83 -14.46
CA SER A 420 -12.22 -18.99 -14.51
C SER A 420 -12.52 -18.61 -15.95
N LYS A 421 -13.78 -18.28 -16.24
CA LYS A 421 -14.08 -17.50 -17.46
C LYS A 421 -13.29 -16.18 -17.45
N THR A 422 -13.13 -15.62 -18.64
CA THR A 422 -12.50 -14.31 -18.82
C THR A 422 -13.30 -13.23 -18.10
N THR A 423 -12.59 -12.37 -17.37
CA THR A 423 -13.16 -11.20 -16.67
C THR A 423 -12.34 -9.95 -16.93
N LEU A 424 -12.96 -8.80 -16.69
CA LEU A 424 -12.32 -7.50 -16.84
C LEU A 424 -11.61 -7.13 -15.54
N LEU A 425 -10.32 -6.82 -15.64
CA LEU A 425 -9.58 -6.13 -14.60
C LEU A 425 -9.63 -4.63 -14.91
N ASP A 426 -10.18 -3.85 -13.98
CA ASP A 426 -10.26 -2.39 -14.08
C ASP A 426 -9.49 -1.76 -12.92
N ALA A 427 -8.34 -1.17 -13.24
CA ALA A 427 -7.43 -0.58 -12.28
C ALA A 427 -7.39 0.95 -12.42
N TYR A 428 -7.41 1.63 -11.28
CA TYR A 428 -7.44 3.07 -11.17
C TYR A 428 -6.41 3.55 -10.16
N SER A 429 -5.70 4.63 -10.45
CA SER A 429 -4.89 5.34 -9.47
C SER A 429 -5.27 6.81 -9.45
N TYR A 430 -5.55 7.32 -8.25
CA TYR A 430 -5.61 8.74 -8.00
C TYR A 430 -4.19 9.27 -7.77
N MET A 431 -3.78 10.21 -8.60
CA MET A 431 -2.42 10.75 -8.60
C MET A 431 -2.34 12.16 -8.03
N GLY A 432 -3.42 12.63 -7.42
CA GLY A 432 -3.45 13.91 -6.73
C GLY A 432 -4.04 15.07 -7.52
N ASN A 433 -4.05 16.23 -6.86
CA ASN A 433 -4.57 17.50 -7.36
C ASN A 433 -3.78 18.67 -6.76
N GLN A 434 -4.19 19.91 -7.04
CA GLN A 434 -3.45 21.09 -6.59
C GLN A 434 -3.37 21.23 -5.07
N ASN A 435 -4.36 20.70 -4.35
CA ASN A 435 -4.44 20.81 -2.90
C ASN A 435 -3.67 19.68 -2.21
N MET A 436 -3.64 18.48 -2.80
CA MET A 436 -2.94 17.31 -2.26
C MET A 436 -1.52 17.12 -2.82
N GLY A 437 -1.14 17.93 -3.82
CA GLY A 437 0.04 17.71 -4.63
C GLY A 437 -0.17 16.62 -5.69
N TYR A 438 0.82 16.45 -6.56
CA TYR A 438 0.76 15.51 -7.69
C TYR A 438 1.83 14.41 -7.59
N LEU A 439 1.44 13.17 -7.88
CA LEU A 439 2.36 12.06 -8.15
C LEU A 439 2.74 12.06 -9.63
N ILE A 440 4.02 11.84 -9.89
CA ILE A 440 4.48 11.50 -11.23
C ILE A 440 4.32 9.98 -11.37
N PRO A 441 3.73 9.46 -12.47
CA PRO A 441 3.47 8.03 -12.60
C PRO A 441 4.73 7.17 -12.38
N SER A 442 5.87 7.62 -12.91
CA SER A 442 7.13 6.88 -12.81
C SER A 442 7.72 6.79 -11.40
N ASP A 443 7.21 7.55 -10.43
CA ASP A 443 7.70 7.51 -9.04
C ASP A 443 7.05 6.39 -8.22
N GLY A 444 6.08 5.67 -8.79
CA GLY A 444 5.27 4.67 -8.12
C GLY A 444 3.99 5.25 -7.54
N GLN A 445 2.96 4.42 -7.43
CA GLN A 445 1.61 4.85 -7.07
C GLN A 445 0.77 3.69 -6.55
N THR A 446 -0.26 4.02 -5.78
CA THR A 446 -1.27 3.06 -5.35
C THR A 446 -2.30 2.88 -6.46
N LEU A 447 -2.45 1.64 -6.93
CA LEU A 447 -3.44 1.16 -7.87
C LEU A 447 -4.56 0.45 -7.11
N GLN A 448 -5.79 0.83 -7.43
CA GLN A 448 -7.00 0.22 -6.92
C GLN A 448 -7.66 -0.56 -8.06
N VAL A 449 -7.74 -1.87 -7.93
CA VAL A 449 -8.58 -2.71 -8.78
C VAL A 449 -10.01 -2.58 -8.27
N ARG A 450 -10.89 -2.00 -9.08
CA ARG A 450 -12.28 -1.71 -8.71
C ARG A 450 -13.17 -2.88 -9.08
N GLU A 451 -13.99 -3.32 -8.12
CA GLU A 451 -15.11 -4.25 -8.33
C GLU A 451 -14.82 -5.43 -9.28
N LEU A 452 -13.78 -6.21 -8.95
CA LEU A 452 -13.45 -7.44 -9.65
C LEU A 452 -14.52 -8.50 -9.39
N THR A 453 -15.18 -8.95 -10.46
CA THR A 453 -16.03 -10.14 -10.43
C THR A 453 -15.21 -11.34 -10.85
N VAL A 454 -15.06 -12.31 -9.95
CA VAL A 454 -14.47 -13.61 -10.25
C VAL A 454 -15.56 -14.49 -10.87
N PRO A 455 -15.47 -14.86 -12.16
CA PRO A 455 -16.49 -15.67 -12.81
C PRO A 455 -16.45 -17.12 -12.33
N SER A 456 -17.38 -17.93 -12.83
CA SER A 456 -17.35 -19.37 -12.64
C SER A 456 -16.08 -20.00 -13.21
N PHE A 457 -15.62 -21.03 -12.52
CA PHE A 457 -14.55 -21.91 -12.95
C PHE A 457 -15.09 -23.03 -13.86
N SER A 458 -14.23 -23.54 -14.72
CA SER A 458 -14.49 -24.67 -15.61
C SER A 458 -13.22 -25.47 -15.85
N GLY A 459 -13.39 -26.74 -16.24
CA GLY A 459 -12.26 -27.62 -16.54
C GLY A 459 -11.46 -28.03 -15.30
N CYS A 460 -12.09 -27.97 -14.13
CA CYS A 460 -11.45 -28.31 -12.87
C CYS A 460 -11.74 -29.76 -12.48
N GLY A 461 -10.68 -30.45 -12.10
CA GLY A 461 -10.68 -31.85 -11.69
C GLY A 461 -10.26 -32.81 -12.80
N VAL A 462 -9.62 -33.92 -12.40
CA VAL A 462 -9.17 -34.98 -13.31
C VAL A 462 -10.16 -36.14 -13.33
N ASP A 463 -10.51 -36.65 -12.14
CA ASP A 463 -11.43 -37.80 -11.99
C ASP A 463 -12.89 -37.39 -11.74
N GLU A 464 -13.11 -36.19 -11.20
CA GLU A 464 -14.44 -35.62 -10.91
C GLU A 464 -14.51 -34.14 -11.31
N ASP A 465 -15.71 -33.61 -11.56
CA ASP A 465 -15.88 -32.19 -11.87
C ASP A 465 -15.87 -31.33 -10.59
N LEU A 466 -14.74 -30.66 -10.36
CA LEU A 466 -14.52 -29.75 -9.23
C LEU A 466 -14.95 -28.30 -9.54
N SER A 467 -15.39 -28.02 -10.77
CA SER A 467 -15.75 -26.67 -11.21
C SER A 467 -16.85 -26.04 -10.33
N PRO A 468 -17.93 -26.76 -9.92
CA PRO A 468 -18.94 -26.23 -9.02
C PRO A 468 -18.38 -25.90 -7.64
N LEU A 469 -17.42 -26.67 -7.13
CA LEU A 469 -16.82 -26.47 -5.81
C LEU A 469 -16.00 -25.18 -5.74
N LEU A 470 -15.11 -24.96 -6.72
CA LEU A 470 -14.32 -23.73 -6.80
C LEU A 470 -15.19 -22.52 -7.10
N THR A 471 -16.18 -22.67 -7.98
CA THR A 471 -17.17 -21.63 -8.25
C THR A 471 -17.96 -21.26 -6.98
N ALA A 472 -18.36 -22.26 -6.19
CA ALA A 472 -19.06 -22.04 -4.94
C ALA A 472 -18.16 -21.42 -3.86
N SER A 473 -16.84 -21.55 -3.95
CA SER A 473 -15.92 -21.05 -2.92
C SER A 473 -15.44 -19.61 -3.19
N ILE A 474 -15.06 -19.29 -4.43
CA ILE A 474 -14.32 -18.05 -4.74
C ILE A 474 -15.11 -17.12 -5.67
N SER A 475 -15.94 -17.66 -6.58
CA SER A 475 -16.64 -16.84 -7.57
C SER A 475 -17.68 -15.91 -6.94
N GLY A 476 -17.74 -14.69 -7.48
CA GLY A 476 -18.62 -13.62 -7.01
C GLY A 476 -18.08 -12.24 -7.35
N GLY A 477 -18.94 -11.23 -7.21
CA GLY A 477 -18.57 -9.81 -7.32
C GLY A 477 -18.00 -9.25 -6.02
N ALA A 478 -17.79 -7.93 -6.00
CA ALA A 478 -17.31 -7.17 -4.85
C ALA A 478 -15.93 -7.60 -4.31
N ASN A 479 -15.09 -8.19 -5.18
CA ASN A 479 -13.67 -8.24 -4.92
C ASN A 479 -13.03 -6.92 -5.36
N TYR A 480 -11.92 -6.57 -4.75
CA TYR A 480 -11.13 -5.39 -5.02
C TYR A 480 -9.68 -5.73 -4.73
N GLY A 481 -8.78 -4.97 -5.34
CA GLY A 481 -7.34 -5.08 -5.12
C GLY A 481 -6.78 -3.73 -4.75
N LEU A 482 -5.83 -3.72 -3.83
CA LEU A 482 -5.00 -2.57 -3.53
C LEU A 482 -3.56 -2.99 -3.78
N LEU A 483 -2.91 -2.34 -4.75
CA LEU A 483 -1.55 -2.60 -5.18
C LEU A 483 -0.76 -1.32 -5.01
N ASP A 484 0.39 -1.36 -4.37
CA ASP A 484 1.36 -0.29 -4.49
C ASP A 484 2.35 -0.68 -5.59
N ALA A 485 2.62 0.24 -6.51
CA ALA A 485 3.63 0.11 -7.54
C ALA A 485 4.91 0.82 -7.10
N GLY A 486 6.06 0.20 -7.34
CA GLY A 486 7.36 0.86 -7.23
C GLY A 486 7.62 1.81 -8.39
N ARG A 487 8.82 2.39 -8.39
CA ARG A 487 9.26 3.29 -9.47
C ARG A 487 9.33 2.52 -10.79
N TRP A 488 8.90 3.17 -11.87
CA TRP A 488 8.84 2.54 -13.18
C TRP A 488 10.24 2.53 -13.80
N CYS A 489 10.82 1.34 -13.95
CA CYS A 489 12.12 1.17 -14.59
C CYS A 489 11.98 1.36 -16.10
N SER A 490 12.85 2.20 -16.67
CA SER A 490 12.95 2.37 -18.11
C SER A 490 14.12 1.55 -18.64
N PRO A 491 13.87 0.39 -19.28
CA PRO A 491 14.93 -0.51 -19.72
C PRO A 491 15.83 0.11 -20.81
N THR A 492 15.35 1.14 -21.51
CA THR A 492 16.13 1.81 -22.58
C THR A 492 17.11 2.86 -22.05
N SER A 493 16.80 3.52 -20.93
CA SER A 493 17.68 4.54 -20.33
C SER A 493 18.37 4.09 -19.05
N GLY A 494 17.95 2.96 -18.47
CA GLY A 494 18.36 2.50 -17.14
C GLY A 494 17.79 3.36 -16.00
N GLN A 495 16.91 4.32 -16.32
CA GLN A 495 16.33 5.20 -15.31
C GLN A 495 15.38 4.43 -14.39
N ASN A 496 15.50 4.66 -13.09
CA ASN A 496 14.64 4.05 -12.05
C ASN A 496 14.66 2.51 -12.07
N CYS A 497 15.78 1.92 -12.48
CA CYS A 497 16.01 0.47 -12.37
C CYS A 497 16.93 0.20 -11.18
N ASP A 498 16.77 -0.97 -10.57
CA ASP A 498 17.70 -1.45 -9.56
C ASP A 498 19.05 -1.86 -10.18
N GLU A 499 19.98 -2.34 -9.35
CA GLU A 499 21.32 -2.77 -9.79
C GLU A 499 21.30 -3.91 -10.81
N ASN A 500 20.20 -4.66 -10.88
CA ASN A 500 20.00 -5.80 -11.77
C ASN A 500 19.16 -5.43 -12.99
N GLY A 501 18.68 -4.18 -13.11
CA GLY A 501 17.84 -3.73 -14.21
C GLY A 501 16.35 -4.00 -14.04
N HIS A 502 15.88 -4.40 -12.84
CA HIS A 502 14.46 -4.57 -12.55
C HIS A 502 13.80 -3.27 -12.07
N GLY A 503 12.47 -3.23 -12.15
CA GLY A 503 11.69 -2.20 -11.47
C GLY A 503 11.82 -2.31 -9.95
N PHE A 504 11.96 -1.18 -9.27
CA PHE A 504 12.00 -1.15 -7.81
C PHE A 504 10.73 -1.76 -7.22
N ASN A 505 10.87 -2.43 -6.07
CA ASN A 505 9.73 -2.79 -5.25
C ASN A 505 9.00 -1.53 -4.76
N PRO A 506 7.72 -1.64 -4.40
CA PRO A 506 6.97 -0.51 -3.86
C PRO A 506 7.61 0.05 -2.60
N GLU A 507 7.87 1.36 -2.60
CA GLU A 507 8.31 2.08 -1.40
C GLU A 507 7.09 2.37 -0.53
N THR A 508 6.82 1.50 0.43
CA THR A 508 5.82 1.75 1.49
C THR A 508 6.51 2.17 2.77
N TRP A 509 5.77 2.81 3.67
CA TRP A 509 6.29 3.28 4.95
C TRP A 509 5.59 2.62 6.12
N THR A 510 6.38 2.33 7.16
CA THR A 510 5.92 2.04 8.51
C THR A 510 5.90 3.33 9.31
N ILE A 511 4.76 3.66 9.93
CA ILE A 511 4.57 4.84 10.78
C ILE A 511 4.27 4.38 12.20
N SER A 512 5.06 4.85 13.17
CA SER A 512 4.91 4.55 14.60
C SER A 512 5.34 5.76 15.44
N PRO A 513 4.64 6.15 16.51
CA PRO A 513 3.44 5.49 17.05
C PRO A 513 2.15 5.80 16.28
N GLY A 514 2.17 6.73 15.32
CA GLY A 514 0.94 7.31 14.75
C GLY A 514 0.20 8.19 15.76
N GLY A 515 -1.09 8.43 15.51
CA GLY A 515 -1.98 9.24 16.34
C GLY A 515 -2.05 10.71 15.90
N ASP A 516 -2.59 11.53 16.79
CA ASP A 516 -2.65 12.99 16.61
C ASP A 516 -1.27 13.60 16.83
N VAL A 517 -0.82 14.37 15.84
CA VAL A 517 0.51 14.97 15.80
C VAL A 517 0.37 16.49 15.73
N THR A 518 1.20 17.17 16.53
CA THR A 518 1.34 18.62 16.51
C THR A 518 2.77 18.98 16.10
N ALA A 519 2.92 19.74 15.03
CA ALA A 519 4.19 20.27 14.54
C ALA A 519 4.25 21.78 14.79
N THR A 520 5.24 22.27 15.54
CA THR A 520 5.35 23.69 15.93
C THR A 520 6.64 24.32 15.42
N ALA A 521 6.55 25.50 14.79
CA ALA A 521 7.71 26.27 14.34
C ALA A 521 7.61 27.73 14.80
N HIS A 522 8.75 28.36 15.06
CA HIS A 522 8.82 29.76 15.45
C HIS A 522 9.39 30.63 14.34
N GLY A 523 8.98 31.91 14.31
CA GLY A 523 9.60 32.91 13.44
C GLY A 523 9.27 32.78 11.96
N LEU A 524 8.01 32.47 11.62
CA LEU A 524 7.53 32.60 10.25
C LEU A 524 7.66 34.05 9.80
N SER A 525 8.29 34.26 8.64
CA SER A 525 8.36 35.55 7.97
C SER A 525 7.98 35.38 6.52
N LEU A 526 7.03 36.17 6.05
CA LEU A 526 6.60 36.30 4.67
C LEU A 526 6.94 37.73 4.23
N ALA A 527 8.03 37.94 3.51
CA ALA A 527 8.54 39.26 3.17
C ALA A 527 8.49 39.55 1.66
N SER A 528 8.07 40.77 1.29
CA SER A 528 8.09 41.27 -0.09
C SER A 528 8.26 42.78 -0.12
N GLY A 529 9.14 43.26 -1.00
CA GLY A 529 9.30 44.70 -1.28
C GLY A 529 9.56 45.59 -0.07
N GLY A 530 10.25 45.09 0.96
CA GLY A 530 10.56 45.82 2.20
C GLY A 530 9.48 45.75 3.29
N SER A 531 8.36 45.08 3.02
CA SER A 531 7.32 44.77 4.02
C SER A 531 7.34 43.29 4.35
N SER A 532 6.82 42.92 5.52
CA SER A 532 6.78 41.53 5.97
C SER A 532 5.58 41.23 6.87
N VAL A 533 4.99 40.05 6.74
CA VAL A 533 4.13 39.46 7.77
C VAL A 533 4.96 38.46 8.56
N THR A 534 5.04 38.64 9.87
CA THR A 534 5.79 37.76 10.78
C THR A 534 4.88 37.17 11.84
N CYS A 535 5.04 35.89 12.17
CA CYS A 535 4.32 35.24 13.27
C CYS A 535 5.28 34.61 14.28
N ASP A 536 4.97 34.73 15.56
CA ASP A 536 5.79 34.24 16.66
C ASP A 536 5.77 32.70 16.71
N LEU A 537 4.62 32.09 16.40
CA LEU A 537 4.41 30.64 16.39
C LEU A 537 3.48 30.22 15.25
N VAL A 538 3.86 29.14 14.58
CA VAL A 538 3.08 28.38 13.62
C VAL A 538 2.86 26.98 14.18
N THR A 539 1.62 26.51 14.18
CA THR A 539 1.26 25.16 14.61
C THR A 539 0.52 24.45 13.49
N SER A 540 0.99 23.28 13.09
CA SER A 540 0.28 22.36 12.19
C SER A 540 -0.19 21.14 12.98
N LYS A 541 -1.47 20.79 12.87
CA LYS A 541 -2.05 19.58 13.47
C LYS A 541 -2.48 18.62 12.38
N PHE A 542 -2.21 17.33 12.58
CA PHE A 542 -2.61 16.28 11.65
C PHE A 542 -2.66 14.90 12.33
N HIS A 543 -3.41 13.97 11.76
CA HIS A 543 -3.52 12.60 12.25
C HIS A 543 -2.74 11.65 11.34
N LEU A 544 -1.87 10.82 11.90
CA LEU A 544 -1.18 9.76 11.17
C LEU A 544 -1.64 8.39 11.65
N ASP A 545 -2.09 7.55 10.72
CA ASP A 545 -2.44 6.17 11.04
C ASP A 545 -1.18 5.37 11.38
N ALA A 546 -1.16 4.74 12.55
CA ALA A 546 -0.12 3.77 12.91
C ALA A 546 -0.24 2.54 12.02
N GLN A 547 0.66 2.36 11.05
CA GLN A 547 0.55 1.33 10.03
C GLN A 547 1.94 0.86 9.61
N HIS A 548 2.06 -0.43 9.27
CA HIS A 548 3.30 -1.01 8.76
C HIS A 548 3.48 -0.80 7.25
N TRP A 549 2.36 -0.79 6.50
CA TRP A 549 2.31 -0.64 5.05
C TRP A 549 1.43 0.56 4.70
N ARG A 550 2.04 1.73 4.57
CA ARG A 550 1.37 2.96 4.15
C ARG A 550 1.94 3.47 2.83
N ALA A 551 1.07 3.77 1.89
CA ALA A 551 1.44 4.48 0.67
C ALA A 551 1.97 5.88 1.00
N ARG A 552 3.01 6.34 0.28
CA ARG A 552 3.70 7.63 0.55
C ARG A 552 2.82 8.87 0.26
N PHE A 553 1.78 8.71 -0.53
CA PHE A 553 0.93 9.80 -1.00
C PHE A 553 -0.20 10.12 -0.01
N ALA A 554 -0.49 11.42 0.18
CA ALA A 554 -1.58 11.92 1.04
C ALA A 554 -1.63 11.22 2.42
N LEU A 555 -0.55 11.39 3.19
CA LEU A 555 -0.39 10.75 4.49
C LEU A 555 -1.43 11.24 5.50
N ALA A 556 -1.65 12.56 5.54
CA ALA A 556 -2.60 13.17 6.47
C ALA A 556 -3.11 14.50 5.93
N LYS A 557 -4.34 14.87 6.33
CA LYS A 557 -4.83 16.24 6.20
C LYS A 557 -4.21 17.08 7.32
N THR A 558 -3.83 18.32 7.01
CA THR A 558 -3.16 19.24 7.94
C THR A 558 -4.01 20.46 8.20
N ASP A 559 -3.91 20.98 9.43
CA ASP A 559 -4.58 22.20 9.87
C ASP A 559 -3.56 23.16 10.48
N PHE A 560 -3.37 24.32 9.86
CA PHE A 560 -2.40 25.32 10.28
C PHE A 560 -3.06 26.46 11.06
N SER A 561 -2.46 26.78 12.20
CA SER A 561 -2.82 27.94 13.01
C SER A 561 -1.58 28.79 13.29
N PHE A 562 -1.81 30.09 13.42
CA PHE A 562 -0.77 31.09 13.55
C PHE A 562 -1.07 31.99 14.75
N SER A 563 -0.03 32.44 15.44
CA SER A 563 -0.20 33.34 16.59
C SER A 563 0.91 34.38 16.68
N GLY A 564 0.58 35.51 17.30
CA GLY A 564 1.50 36.65 17.41
C GLY A 564 1.84 37.27 16.06
N CYS A 565 0.91 37.22 15.09
CA CYS A 565 1.15 37.69 13.74
C CYS A 565 1.10 39.22 13.64
N ARG A 566 2.08 39.78 12.93
CA ARG A 566 2.25 41.22 12.75
C ARG A 566 2.67 41.53 11.32
N LEU A 567 2.04 42.52 10.72
CA LEU A 567 2.45 43.14 9.47
C LEU A 567 3.39 44.30 9.78
N SER A 568 4.62 44.26 9.28
CA SER A 568 5.56 45.38 9.27
C SER A 568 5.63 45.96 7.87
N ILE A 569 5.37 47.26 7.72
CA ILE A 569 5.44 47.94 6.42
C ILE A 569 6.73 48.77 6.31
N VAL A 570 7.10 49.16 5.08
CA VAL A 570 8.39 49.83 4.76
C VAL A 570 8.75 51.03 5.65
N ASN A 571 7.78 51.75 6.21
CA ASN A 571 8.02 52.90 7.08
C ASN A 571 8.32 52.54 8.56
N GLY A 572 8.37 51.24 8.89
CA GLY A 572 8.59 50.73 10.25
C GLY A 572 7.33 50.58 11.09
N THR A 573 6.14 50.93 10.60
CA THR A 573 4.88 50.70 11.30
C THR A 573 4.59 49.20 11.37
N THR A 574 4.20 48.74 12.56
CA THR A 574 3.80 47.35 12.82
C THR A 574 2.33 47.29 13.22
N ILE A 575 1.57 46.41 12.57
CA ILE A 575 0.12 46.27 12.73
C ILE A 575 -0.16 44.81 13.10
N PRO A 576 -0.95 44.50 14.15
CA PRO A 576 -1.38 43.14 14.42
C PRO A 576 -2.27 42.64 13.28
N VAL A 577 -2.07 41.40 12.84
CA VAL A 577 -2.89 40.78 11.79
C VAL A 577 -3.35 39.41 12.25
N ASP A 578 -4.54 39.01 11.82
CA ASP A 578 -4.99 37.63 11.96
C ASP A 578 -4.59 36.87 10.69
N LEU A 579 -3.77 35.83 10.84
CA LEU A 579 -3.29 35.01 9.73
C LEU A 579 -3.94 33.63 9.84
N SER A 580 -4.66 33.23 8.79
CA SER A 580 -5.32 31.93 8.72
C SER A 580 -4.91 31.16 7.47
N GLN A 581 -5.05 29.84 7.51
CA GLN A 581 -5.06 29.02 6.29
C GLN A 581 -6.43 29.12 5.62
N ASP A 582 -6.46 29.19 4.29
CA ASP A 582 -7.66 29.04 3.47
C ASP A 582 -7.59 27.73 2.67
N GLY A 583 -8.64 26.92 2.75
CA GLY A 583 -8.73 25.62 2.10
C GLY A 583 -8.07 24.46 2.85
N ASP A 584 -8.07 23.30 2.20
CA ASP A 584 -7.50 22.06 2.74
C ASP A 584 -6.01 21.96 2.40
N SER A 585 -5.18 21.64 3.39
CA SER A 585 -3.77 21.30 3.20
C SER A 585 -3.50 19.84 3.56
N TRP A 586 -2.44 19.28 2.98
CA TRP A 586 -2.12 17.86 3.11
C TRP A 586 -0.63 17.63 3.35
N LEU A 587 -0.31 16.69 4.23
CA LEU A 587 1.03 16.14 4.39
C LEU A 587 1.24 14.99 3.41
N ARG A 588 2.29 15.09 2.61
CA ARG A 588 2.71 14.07 1.64
C ARG A 588 4.14 13.62 1.92
N GLY A 589 4.38 12.33 1.77
CA GLY A 589 5.72 11.76 1.69
C GLY A 589 6.29 11.83 0.27
N ILE A 590 7.56 12.20 0.14
CA ILE A 590 8.27 12.23 -1.15
C ILE A 590 9.15 10.98 -1.29
N GLN A 591 10.14 10.84 -0.42
CA GLN A 591 11.07 9.70 -0.40
C GLN A 591 11.84 9.64 0.94
N MET A 592 12.49 8.52 1.21
CA MET A 592 13.53 8.47 2.24
C MET A 592 14.85 9.00 1.65
N ALA A 593 15.39 10.07 2.23
CA ALA A 593 16.68 10.62 1.81
C ALA A 593 17.85 9.87 2.47
N SER A 594 17.62 9.32 3.66
CA SER A 594 18.49 8.39 4.38
C SER A 594 17.67 7.64 5.44
N ASP A 595 18.27 6.66 6.12
CA ASP A 595 17.62 5.87 7.18
C ASP A 595 16.97 6.72 8.29
N ASP A 596 17.47 7.94 8.52
CA ASP A 596 16.99 8.84 9.56
C ASP A 596 16.27 10.09 9.03
N VAL A 597 16.21 10.28 7.71
CA VAL A 597 15.67 11.50 7.09
C VAL A 597 14.63 11.19 6.03
N VAL A 598 13.42 11.70 6.25
CA VAL A 598 12.29 11.59 5.32
C VAL A 598 12.02 12.94 4.69
N GLN A 599 11.87 12.97 3.37
CA GLN A 599 11.39 14.16 2.68
C GLN A 599 9.87 14.21 2.75
N LEU A 600 9.37 15.23 3.44
CA LEU A 600 7.95 15.53 3.60
C LEU A 600 7.60 16.81 2.86
N ARG A 601 6.34 16.94 2.45
CA ARG A 601 5.82 18.15 1.85
C ARG A 601 4.42 18.44 2.38
N PHE A 602 4.19 19.66 2.82
CA PHE A 602 2.85 20.18 3.06
C PHE A 602 2.35 20.82 1.76
N GLU A 603 1.28 20.31 1.20
CA GLU A 603 0.66 20.75 -0.05
C GLU A 603 -0.64 21.51 0.26
N GLY A 604 -1.13 22.30 -0.69
CA GLY A 604 -2.46 22.95 -0.56
C GLY A 604 -2.49 24.21 0.31
N ILE A 605 -1.35 24.85 0.58
CA ILE A 605 -1.30 25.98 1.52
C ILE A 605 -1.64 27.28 0.81
N THR A 606 -2.76 27.89 1.20
CA THR A 606 -3.08 29.29 0.90
C THR A 606 -3.24 30.02 2.23
N LEU A 607 -2.62 31.19 2.37
CA LEU A 607 -2.68 31.98 3.61
C LEU A 607 -3.43 33.28 3.39
N ASP A 608 -4.20 33.69 4.40
CA ASP A 608 -4.99 34.90 4.40
C ASP A 608 -4.67 35.72 5.64
N ALA A 609 -4.18 36.94 5.44
CA ALA A 609 -3.96 37.90 6.51
C ALA A 609 -5.06 38.97 6.47
N SER A 610 -5.89 38.98 7.50
CA SER A 610 -6.86 40.04 7.77
C SER A 610 -6.14 41.26 8.36
N VAL A 611 -6.21 42.39 7.66
CA VAL A 611 -5.48 43.63 8.01
C VAL A 611 -6.44 44.79 8.19
N LYS A 612 -6.34 45.49 9.33
CA LYS A 612 -6.95 46.80 9.57
C LYS A 612 -5.85 47.84 9.67
N LEU A 613 -5.78 48.76 8.69
CA LEU A 613 -4.70 49.75 8.60
C LEU A 613 -4.86 50.89 9.61
N SER A 614 -6.10 51.23 9.96
CA SER A 614 -6.47 52.14 11.04
C SER A 614 -7.77 51.67 11.71
N GLU A 615 -8.17 52.28 12.83
CA GLU A 615 -9.42 51.93 13.53
C GLU A 615 -10.67 52.20 12.69
N ASP A 616 -10.61 53.17 11.78
CA ASP A 616 -11.72 53.61 10.94
C ASP A 616 -11.74 52.93 9.55
N ASP A 617 -10.69 52.19 9.19
CA ASP A 617 -10.59 51.52 7.88
C ASP A 617 -11.35 50.18 7.87
N ASP A 618 -11.98 49.91 6.72
CA ASP A 618 -12.50 48.57 6.44
C ASP A 618 -11.37 47.54 6.44
N GLU A 619 -11.68 46.35 6.94
CA GLU A 619 -10.76 45.21 6.93
C GLU A 619 -10.45 44.79 5.49
N CYS A 620 -9.16 44.76 5.15
CA CYS A 620 -8.69 44.25 3.86
C CYS A 620 -8.00 42.90 4.04
N ARG A 621 -7.88 42.14 2.95
CA ARG A 621 -7.26 40.81 2.94
C ARG A 621 -5.96 40.83 2.14
N LEU A 622 -4.88 40.45 2.80
CA LEU A 622 -3.57 40.21 2.18
C LEU A 622 -3.38 38.70 2.06
N ARG A 623 -3.42 38.18 0.83
CA ARG A 623 -3.42 36.75 0.57
C ARG A 623 -2.09 36.28 -0.02
N PHE A 624 -1.67 35.07 0.35
CA PHE A 624 -0.45 34.44 -0.11
C PHE A 624 -0.73 33.04 -0.66
N GLY A 625 -0.11 32.73 -1.80
CA GLY A 625 -0.18 31.42 -2.44
C GLY A 625 0.93 31.29 -3.47
N TYR A 626 0.84 30.32 -4.36
CA TYR A 626 1.65 30.29 -5.57
C TYR A 626 0.97 31.13 -6.67
N ALA A 627 1.71 32.06 -7.27
CA ALA A 627 1.26 32.72 -8.50
C ALA A 627 2.09 32.15 -9.65
N SER A 628 1.41 31.62 -10.65
CA SER A 628 2.08 31.16 -11.88
C SER A 628 2.85 32.34 -12.50
N PHE A 629 4.11 32.09 -12.86
CA PHE A 629 5.00 33.09 -13.46
C PHE A 629 4.56 33.55 -14.87
N PHE A 630 3.51 32.92 -15.43
CA PHE A 630 3.04 33.22 -16.77
C PHE A 630 2.04 34.38 -16.76
N PRO A 631 2.33 35.47 -17.48
CA PRO A 631 1.52 36.66 -17.46
C PRO A 631 0.24 36.50 -18.30
N PRO A 632 -0.91 37.04 -17.85
CA PRO A 632 -1.11 37.60 -16.51
C PRO A 632 -1.33 36.49 -15.46
N PRO A 633 -0.77 36.60 -14.23
CA PRO A 633 -1.07 35.66 -13.15
C PRO A 633 -2.50 35.92 -12.64
N THR A 634 -3.47 35.33 -13.32
CA THR A 634 -4.90 35.59 -13.07
C THR A 634 -5.49 34.66 -12.03
N LYS A 635 -4.83 33.54 -11.73
CA LYS A 635 -5.35 32.51 -10.84
C LYS A 635 -4.37 32.26 -9.68
N GLU A 636 -4.93 32.35 -8.48
CA GLU A 636 -4.29 31.93 -7.23
C GLU A 636 -4.18 30.41 -7.23
N LEU A 637 -2.99 29.90 -6.91
CA LEU A 637 -2.73 28.49 -6.64
C LEU A 637 -2.25 28.33 -5.19
N PRO A 638 -2.50 27.19 -4.53
CA PRO A 638 -1.86 26.91 -3.27
C PRO A 638 -0.34 26.80 -3.44
N THR A 639 0.42 27.21 -2.44
CA THR A 639 1.85 26.92 -2.32
C THR A 639 2.07 25.64 -1.51
N SER A 640 3.33 25.26 -1.34
CA SER A 640 3.73 24.11 -0.55
C SER A 640 4.90 24.45 0.36
N ILE A 641 5.13 23.61 1.37
CA ILE A 641 6.30 23.68 2.25
C ILE A 641 7.04 22.35 2.11
N ASN A 642 8.27 22.39 1.62
CA ASN A 642 9.14 21.21 1.57
C ASN A 642 9.89 21.11 2.88
N GLY A 643 10.05 19.90 3.42
CA GLY A 643 10.86 19.71 4.61
C GLY A 643 11.58 18.37 4.69
N ASN A 644 12.73 18.38 5.35
CA ASN A 644 13.45 17.18 5.73
C ASN A 644 13.13 16.85 7.18
N TYR A 645 12.38 15.77 7.40
CA TYR A 645 12.03 15.27 8.72
C TYR A 645 13.10 14.33 9.25
N ASN A 646 13.75 14.72 10.35
CA ASN A 646 14.71 13.91 11.06
C ASN A 646 13.99 13.04 12.11
N ILE A 647 13.98 11.73 11.89
CA ILE A 647 13.27 10.75 12.72
C ILE A 647 13.79 10.72 14.15
N ARG A 648 15.08 11.04 14.37
CA ARG A 648 15.70 11.00 15.71
C ARG A 648 15.35 12.22 16.53
N THR A 649 15.36 13.40 15.92
CA THR A 649 15.10 14.66 16.64
C THR A 649 13.63 15.03 16.64
N GLY A 650 12.84 14.48 15.71
CA GLY A 650 11.45 14.90 15.50
C GLY A 650 11.36 16.29 14.87
N GLU A 651 12.39 16.75 14.18
CA GLU A 651 12.43 18.09 13.58
C GLU A 651 12.22 18.02 12.06
N ILE A 652 11.38 18.92 11.53
CA ILE A 652 11.23 19.13 10.08
C ILE A 652 11.94 20.44 9.73
N GLU A 653 13.09 20.35 9.08
CA GLU A 653 13.76 21.50 8.46
C GLU A 653 13.03 21.86 7.18
N ALA A 654 12.19 22.89 7.25
CA ALA A 654 11.22 23.25 6.25
C ALA A 654 11.56 24.58 5.56
N SER A 655 11.30 24.62 4.26
CA SER A 655 11.33 25.84 3.46
C SER A 655 10.02 25.93 2.70
N VAL A 656 9.34 27.08 2.80
CA VAL A 656 8.21 27.37 1.92
C VAL A 656 8.74 27.36 0.50
N SER A 657 8.06 26.64 -0.38
CA SER A 657 8.24 26.75 -1.82
C SER A 657 8.03 28.20 -2.25
N ARG A 658 8.19 28.48 -3.54
CA ARG A 658 7.91 29.82 -4.07
C ARG A 658 6.51 30.28 -3.64
N ALA A 659 6.43 31.41 -2.95
CA ALA A 659 5.19 32.05 -2.56
C ALA A 659 5.11 33.43 -3.20
N TYR A 660 3.90 33.90 -3.45
CA TYR A 660 3.58 35.17 -4.06
C TYR A 660 2.38 35.80 -3.37
N VAL A 661 2.29 37.11 -3.45
CA VAL A 661 1.06 37.81 -3.09
C VAL A 661 -0.01 37.43 -4.11
N SER A 662 -1.11 36.88 -3.63
CA SER A 662 -2.22 36.43 -4.47
C SER A 662 -2.86 37.60 -5.23
N PRO A 663 -3.28 37.41 -6.49
CA PRO A 663 -4.07 38.41 -7.21
C PRO A 663 -5.44 38.68 -6.58
N LYS A 664 -5.90 37.82 -5.64
CA LYS A 664 -7.12 38.04 -4.84
C LYS A 664 -6.91 38.94 -3.62
N THR A 665 -5.68 39.42 -3.39
CA THR A 665 -5.39 40.40 -2.33
C THR A 665 -6.21 41.67 -2.58
N THR A 666 -6.95 42.12 -1.57
CA THR A 666 -7.72 43.37 -1.60
C THR A 666 -6.98 44.52 -0.92
N CYS A 667 -5.95 44.22 -0.12
CA CYS A 667 -5.11 45.23 0.52
C CYS A 667 -4.19 45.95 -0.48
N SER A 668 -4.02 47.26 -0.29
CA SER A 668 -2.96 48.04 -0.94
C SER A 668 -1.87 48.38 0.07
N ILE A 669 -0.96 47.42 0.31
CA ILE A 669 0.14 47.59 1.27
C ILE A 669 1.45 47.81 0.50
N PRO A 670 2.19 48.92 0.74
CA PRO A 670 3.50 49.12 0.15
C PRO A 670 4.40 47.90 0.38
N GLY A 671 5.10 47.43 -0.66
CA GLY A 671 5.93 46.22 -0.62
C GLY A 671 5.22 44.93 -1.03
N PHE A 672 3.93 44.77 -0.69
CA PHE A 672 3.11 43.64 -1.14
C PHE A 672 2.29 44.00 -2.38
N ARG A 673 2.90 43.81 -3.56
CA ARG A 673 2.20 43.99 -4.84
C ARG A 673 1.57 42.67 -5.26
N PRO A 674 0.34 42.65 -5.82
CA PRO A 674 -0.23 41.45 -6.42
C PRO A 674 0.77 40.80 -7.36
N THR A 675 0.96 39.49 -7.23
CA THR A 675 1.93 38.66 -7.98
C THR A 675 3.41 38.94 -7.67
N GLY A 676 3.69 39.76 -6.65
CA GLY A 676 5.03 39.97 -6.11
C GLY A 676 5.54 38.74 -5.40
N LEU A 677 6.81 38.38 -5.66
CA LEU A 677 7.49 37.27 -4.99
C LEU A 677 7.57 37.52 -3.48
N VAL A 678 7.26 36.49 -2.70
CA VAL A 678 7.36 36.48 -1.25
C VAL A 678 8.55 35.60 -0.88
N THR A 679 9.52 36.20 -0.21
CA THR A 679 10.62 35.49 0.42
C THR A 679 10.18 34.98 1.77
N THR A 680 10.62 33.78 2.14
CA THR A 680 10.26 33.13 3.40
C THR A 680 11.51 32.79 4.20
N SER A 681 11.42 32.89 5.52
CA SER A 681 12.46 32.35 6.40
C SER A 681 12.38 30.81 6.44
N PRO A 682 13.52 30.10 6.58
CA PRO A 682 13.52 28.70 6.94
C PRO A 682 12.75 28.49 8.26
N LEU A 683 11.96 27.41 8.32
CA LEU A 683 11.20 27.00 9.48
C LEU A 683 11.78 25.69 10.00
N VAL A 684 11.82 25.52 11.31
CA VAL A 684 12.12 24.23 11.93
C VAL A 684 10.91 23.84 12.77
N PHE A 685 10.14 22.86 12.27
CA PHE A 685 9.00 22.35 13.03
C PHE A 685 9.47 21.28 14.01
N LYS A 686 9.09 21.39 15.27
CA LYS A 686 9.20 20.31 16.26
C LYS A 686 7.91 19.51 16.28
N VAL A 687 8.02 18.22 16.00
CA VAL A 687 6.92 17.27 15.87
C VAL A 687 6.73 16.52 17.19
N ASP A 688 5.52 16.56 17.72
CA ASP A 688 5.12 15.87 18.95
C ASP A 688 3.78 15.12 18.77
N PRO A 689 3.70 13.81 19.06
CA PRO A 689 4.83 12.93 19.39
C PRO A 689 5.73 12.70 18.17
N ILE A 690 7.01 12.46 18.43
CA ILE A 690 7.99 12.09 17.40
C ILE A 690 7.53 10.82 16.69
N GLN A 691 7.49 10.89 15.36
CA GLN A 691 7.13 9.77 14.49
C GLN A 691 8.37 9.06 13.97
N ARG A 692 8.36 7.73 14.01
CA ARG A 692 9.28 6.85 13.30
C ARG A 692 8.62 6.46 12.00
N ILE A 693 9.22 6.93 10.90
CA ILE A 693 8.78 6.65 9.54
C ILE A 693 9.91 5.88 8.87
N THR A 694 9.74 4.57 8.68
CA THR A 694 10.78 3.70 8.10
C THR A 694 10.28 2.99 6.85
N GLN A 695 11.19 2.53 6.00
CA GLN A 695 10.85 1.53 4.97
C GLN A 695 10.92 0.11 5.57
N PRO A 696 10.07 -0.83 5.11
CA PRO A 696 10.10 -2.23 5.52
C PRO A 696 11.42 -2.95 5.26
#